data_AF-A0A934AY75-F1
#
_entry.id   AF-A0A934AY75-F1
#
_cell.length_a   1.000
_cell.length_b   1.000
_cell.length_c   1.000
_cell.angle_alpha   90.00
_cell.angle_beta   90.00
_cell.angle_gamma   90.00
#
_symmetry.space_group_name_H-M   'P 1'
#
loop_
_entity.id
_entity.type
_entity.pdbx_description
1 polymer ?
#
loop_
_entity_poly.entity_id
_entity_poly.type
_entity_poly.pdbx_seq_one_letter_code
_entity_poly.pdbx_strand_id
1 'polypeptide(L)'
;EAWGEATITVPEIRYDFNSEDLFSLSEVPVDRQATLKSSQFVFFGKDTGKPQTGICLKNVVTKQIDCYGSDYFIKTNYTAYGVDVSLTTEPKLMMRSDKGYTYVDTKLNYTILPPEYSASIVDIDLLMDGYWAGYLPGIKTQGSDSVTITAGSRFDVNATYAAEAVLNRGSAIEVRSEKVPLLNAALIPDYDRNGVIDDADRDRAFRGDTFYFWINDDDDNGETNGSDIPGEKQGLLIPLDHNNSKVDGVRDLIDFFPVYLDIRDLLKNYEPAKYAYKLLSGDECLNFVFTDLTAKTSGNYLTGGTNSLEPIPTLGGANTVKINGSGTFLNNHPDSPAFLQKIKEQAGQGIILLEGKMASNSPLEFAVFDGSKKVVSLTLNLSLSGVEQMFRHKNLVWAANGPQPEETEKDRFVAAGLQAANFPDNECTGNEDGSGKNFVFLHGYNVNGQSARGWHSEMFKRMFWSGSRAKFWGVTWYGSYSQIDLGPAFDKYTINFYRNVVNAFETASAFKYFLVNSVKGEKIVAAHSLGNMVVSSAIADHYAPVDKYFMFNAAVALEAFEETEPENPQLIPSAWNSYASRLRASEWYRLFKGQNPSDEREKLTWKNRFSAVKNMAAFNFYSEGDEVVSGSWQSQETLKGFVPIISSDGGWKFNSTDYAHGPEYDIPLPEANALTDETLRIRPFFDKGGIITPLLSSGPSGSNEASSNRNELLSRAFPATTWATGREKSKAVVPTRNVNMQSNKSMTTKTIGTNTITYWPAVRDKQWLHSDIKNVAYPYLFKVFDNIICSGGLGTCKAN
;
A
#
# COMPACT_ATOMS: atom_id res chain seq x y z
N GLU A 1 -11.45 -70.35 7.53
CA GLU A 1 -12.93 -70.32 7.47
C GLU A 1 -13.31 -69.28 6.43
N ALA A 2 -14.01 -69.66 5.36
CA ALA A 2 -14.47 -68.72 4.34
C ALA A 2 -15.94 -68.40 4.54
N TRP A 3 -16.38 -67.18 4.21
CA TRP A 3 -17.79 -66.83 4.08
C TRP A 3 -18.09 -66.67 2.59
N GLY A 4 -18.84 -67.62 2.01
CA GLY A 4 -19.10 -67.74 0.58
C GLY A 4 -18.42 -68.96 -0.03
N GLU A 5 -18.03 -68.87 -1.29
CA GLU A 5 -17.14 -69.83 -1.96
C GLU A 5 -15.86 -69.09 -2.32
N ALA A 6 -14.72 -69.55 -1.80
CA ALA A 6 -13.43 -68.92 -2.05
C ALA A 6 -12.40 -69.99 -2.38
N THR A 7 -11.67 -69.78 -3.47
CA THR A 7 -10.46 -70.54 -3.76
C THR A 7 -9.31 -69.85 -3.03
N ILE A 8 -8.74 -70.55 -2.06
CA ILE A 8 -7.62 -70.07 -1.25
C ILE A 8 -6.39 -70.91 -1.53
N THR A 9 -5.22 -70.30 -1.40
CA THR A 9 -3.95 -71.03 -1.42
C THR A 9 -3.61 -71.44 0.02
N VAL A 10 -3.37 -72.72 0.24
CA VAL A 10 -3.03 -73.30 1.55
C VAL A 10 -1.79 -74.19 1.44
N PRO A 11 -0.87 -74.16 2.42
CA PRO A 11 0.31 -75.03 2.43
C PRO A 11 -0.09 -76.51 2.59
N GLU A 12 0.52 -77.39 1.79
CA GLU A 12 0.34 -78.84 1.88
C GLU A 12 1.02 -79.38 3.14
N ILE A 13 0.22 -79.64 4.17
CA ILE A 13 0.65 -80.32 5.39
C ILE A 13 -0.02 -81.69 5.42
N ARG A 14 0.79 -82.75 5.54
CA ARG A 14 0.29 -84.13 5.57
C ARG A 14 0.09 -84.58 7.00
N TYR A 15 -1.02 -85.26 7.23
CA TYR A 15 -1.36 -85.87 8.50
C TYR A 15 -1.13 -87.37 8.43
N ASP A 16 -0.38 -87.93 9.38
CA ASP A 16 -0.23 -89.38 9.53
C ASP A 16 -1.07 -89.89 10.68
N PHE A 17 -2.12 -90.61 10.32
CA PHE A 17 -3.10 -91.18 11.25
C PHE A 17 -2.50 -92.16 12.27
N ASN A 18 -1.30 -92.70 12.02
CA ASN A 18 -0.69 -93.69 12.93
C ASN A 18 0.25 -93.08 13.97
N SER A 19 0.75 -91.86 13.75
CA SER A 19 1.66 -91.17 14.67
C SER A 19 1.08 -89.90 15.27
N GLU A 20 -0.07 -89.44 14.78
CA GLU A 20 -0.71 -88.15 15.15
C GLU A 20 0.17 -86.92 14.87
N ASP A 21 1.30 -87.10 14.20
CA ASP A 21 2.22 -86.04 13.85
C ASP A 21 1.80 -85.38 12.53
N LEU A 22 1.87 -84.05 12.53
CA LEU A 22 1.79 -83.24 11.32
C LEU A 22 3.19 -83.01 10.79
N PHE A 23 3.44 -83.40 9.55
CA PHE A 23 4.74 -83.17 8.93
C PHE A 23 4.61 -82.65 7.50
N SER A 24 5.54 -81.77 7.15
CA SER A 24 5.84 -81.42 5.78
C SER A 24 6.92 -82.37 5.27
N LEU A 25 6.75 -82.95 4.09
CA LEU A 25 7.79 -83.77 3.47
C LEU A 25 8.93 -82.91 2.87
N SER A 26 8.79 -81.59 2.88
CA SER A 26 9.79 -80.61 2.45
C SER A 26 10.03 -79.57 3.55
N GLU A 27 11.26 -79.06 3.67
CA GLU A 27 11.62 -78.02 4.67
C GLU A 27 10.73 -76.77 4.57
N VAL A 28 10.15 -76.51 3.39
CA VAL A 28 9.10 -75.52 3.16
C VAL A 28 7.87 -76.22 2.57
N PRO A 29 6.69 -76.19 3.22
CA PRO A 29 5.46 -76.79 2.69
C PRO A 29 5.09 -76.24 1.30
N VAL A 30 4.59 -77.10 0.41
CA VAL A 30 4.21 -76.71 -0.95
C VAL A 30 2.78 -76.18 -0.97
N ASP A 31 2.58 -74.96 -1.46
CA ASP A 31 1.26 -74.34 -1.55
C ASP A 31 0.33 -75.00 -2.59
N ARG A 32 -0.96 -75.15 -2.24
CA ARG A 32 -2.01 -75.67 -3.12
C ARG A 32 -3.27 -74.83 -3.06
N GLN A 33 -3.94 -74.70 -4.21
CA GLN A 33 -5.25 -74.06 -4.32
C GLN A 33 -6.36 -75.02 -3.86
N ALA A 34 -7.25 -74.55 -3.00
CA ALA A 34 -8.42 -75.26 -2.52
C ALA A 34 -9.65 -74.36 -2.55
N THR A 35 -10.71 -74.82 -3.23
CA THR A 35 -12.01 -74.14 -3.23
C THR A 35 -12.85 -74.63 -2.05
N LEU A 36 -13.19 -73.71 -1.15
CA LEU A 36 -13.94 -73.97 0.07
C LEU A 36 -15.25 -73.20 0.05
N LYS A 37 -16.34 -73.86 0.46
CA LYS A 37 -17.61 -73.20 0.80
C LYS A 37 -17.66 -72.84 2.28
N SER A 38 -18.60 -71.97 2.65
CA SER A 38 -18.82 -71.58 4.04
C SER A 38 -18.82 -72.77 5.00
N SER A 39 -18.00 -72.67 6.04
CA SER A 39 -17.85 -73.70 7.11
C SER A 39 -17.18 -75.01 6.68
N GLN A 40 -16.55 -75.08 5.49
CA GLN A 40 -15.77 -76.24 5.07
C GLN A 40 -14.29 -76.12 5.45
N PHE A 41 -13.68 -77.27 5.73
CA PHE A 41 -12.24 -77.45 5.94
C PHE A 41 -11.68 -78.36 4.82
N VAL A 42 -10.42 -78.16 4.43
CA VAL A 42 -9.75 -78.99 3.43
C VAL A 42 -8.56 -79.73 4.05
N PHE A 43 -8.47 -81.03 3.78
CA PHE A 43 -7.31 -81.86 4.12
C PHE A 43 -6.84 -82.60 2.87
N PHE A 44 -5.53 -82.85 2.73
CA PHE A 44 -4.99 -83.61 1.61
C PHE A 44 -4.66 -85.04 2.04
N GLY A 45 -5.22 -86.03 1.35
CA GLY A 45 -4.96 -87.43 1.65
C GLY A 45 -3.50 -87.82 1.38
N LYS A 46 -2.84 -88.45 2.36
CA LYS A 46 -1.41 -88.83 2.35
C LYS A 46 -0.98 -89.57 1.07
N ASP A 47 -1.82 -90.48 0.58
CA ASP A 47 -1.49 -91.35 -0.56
C ASP A 47 -2.01 -90.83 -1.91
N THR A 48 -2.95 -89.87 -1.90
CA THR A 48 -3.66 -89.45 -3.12
C THR A 48 -3.44 -87.98 -3.49
N GLY A 49 -3.02 -87.13 -2.55
CA GLY A 49 -2.83 -85.70 -2.75
C GLY A 49 -4.11 -84.93 -3.12
N LYS A 50 -5.28 -85.55 -3.01
CA LYS A 50 -6.58 -84.94 -3.34
C LYS A 50 -7.23 -84.31 -2.10
N PRO A 51 -7.95 -83.18 -2.25
CA PRO A 51 -8.67 -82.55 -1.16
C PRO A 51 -9.84 -83.44 -0.70
N GLN A 52 -10.00 -83.61 0.61
CA GLN A 52 -11.18 -84.21 1.24
C GLN A 52 -11.94 -83.18 2.07
N THR A 53 -13.27 -83.20 1.98
CA THR A 53 -14.19 -82.32 2.71
C THR A 53 -15.00 -83.12 3.74
N GLY A 54 -14.97 -82.71 5.01
CA GLY A 54 -15.85 -83.23 6.08
C GLY A 54 -17.15 -82.44 6.23
N ILE A 55 -18.17 -83.03 6.89
CA ILE A 55 -19.48 -82.41 7.13
C ILE A 55 -19.60 -82.00 8.61
N CYS A 56 -19.91 -80.72 8.84
CA CYS A 56 -20.28 -80.18 10.14
C CYS A 56 -21.76 -79.77 10.13
N LEU A 57 -22.53 -80.14 11.15
CA LEU A 57 -23.94 -79.82 11.29
C LEU A 57 -24.12 -78.77 12.41
N LYS A 58 -24.80 -77.67 12.11
CA LYS A 58 -25.10 -76.62 13.09
C LYS A 58 -26.42 -76.91 13.79
N ASN A 59 -26.38 -77.09 15.10
CA ASN A 59 -27.57 -77.20 15.94
C ASN A 59 -28.27 -75.83 16.00
N VAL A 60 -29.46 -75.74 15.42
CA VAL A 60 -30.18 -74.48 15.23
C VAL A 60 -30.73 -73.88 16.53
N VAL A 61 -30.83 -74.66 17.61
CA VAL A 61 -31.33 -74.20 18.91
C VAL A 61 -30.21 -73.64 19.78
N THR A 62 -29.07 -74.33 19.85
CA THR A 62 -27.92 -73.93 20.67
C THR A 62 -26.89 -73.08 19.91
N LYS A 63 -27.05 -73.00 18.57
CA LYS A 63 -26.06 -72.46 17.61
C LYS A 63 -24.69 -73.15 17.63
N GLN A 64 -24.56 -74.27 18.32
CA GLN A 64 -23.34 -75.07 18.41
C GLN A 64 -23.16 -75.92 17.15
N ILE A 65 -21.91 -76.11 16.70
CA ILE A 65 -21.59 -76.84 15.47
C ILE A 65 -20.94 -78.16 15.84
N ASP A 66 -21.57 -79.28 15.45
CA ASP A 66 -21.10 -80.64 15.71
C ASP A 66 -20.59 -81.26 14.40
N CYS A 67 -19.31 -81.62 14.37
CA CYS A 67 -18.65 -82.23 13.23
C CYS A 67 -18.38 -83.71 13.52
N TYR A 68 -18.85 -84.61 12.67
CA TYR A 68 -18.66 -86.07 12.85
C TYR A 68 -17.32 -86.53 12.27
N GLY A 69 -16.56 -87.28 13.09
CA GLY A 69 -15.20 -87.76 12.78
C GLY A 69 -14.06 -86.98 13.44
N SER A 70 -14.32 -86.24 14.53
CA SER A 70 -13.51 -85.12 15.02
C SER A 70 -12.54 -85.40 16.18
N ASP A 71 -12.32 -86.66 16.58
CA ASP A 71 -11.52 -86.98 17.78
C ASP A 71 -9.99 -86.83 17.61
N TYR A 72 -9.49 -86.40 16.44
CA TYR A 72 -8.06 -86.28 16.12
C TYR A 72 -7.64 -84.95 15.48
N PHE A 73 -8.35 -83.84 15.74
CA PHE A 73 -7.98 -82.54 15.17
C PHE A 73 -7.66 -81.49 16.24
N ILE A 74 -6.41 -81.00 16.23
CA ILE A 74 -6.07 -79.75 16.91
C ILE A 74 -6.62 -78.61 16.05
N LYS A 75 -7.72 -78.01 16.50
CA LYS A 75 -8.28 -76.81 15.90
C LYS A 75 -7.33 -75.64 16.13
N THR A 76 -6.48 -75.35 15.16
CA THR A 76 -5.64 -74.15 15.18
C THR A 76 -6.43 -73.00 14.58
N ASN A 77 -6.84 -72.05 15.43
CA ASN A 77 -7.53 -70.85 15.00
C ASN A 77 -6.49 -69.84 14.49
N TYR A 78 -6.61 -69.46 13.22
CA TYR A 78 -5.86 -68.34 12.64
C TYR A 78 -6.76 -67.10 12.66
N THR A 79 -6.28 -66.01 13.23
CA THR A 79 -6.92 -64.69 13.10
C THR A 79 -6.39 -64.01 11.85
N ALA A 80 -7.24 -63.87 10.84
CA ALA A 80 -6.94 -63.08 9.65
C ALA A 80 -7.55 -61.68 9.82
N TYR A 81 -6.74 -60.65 9.58
CA TYR A 81 -7.18 -59.26 9.61
C TYR A 81 -7.37 -58.72 8.20
N GLY A 82 -8.49 -58.05 7.94
CA GLY A 82 -8.58 -57.11 6.83
C GLY A 82 -7.90 -55.83 7.27
N VAL A 83 -6.69 -55.58 6.77
CA VAL A 83 -5.87 -54.44 7.21
C VAL A 83 -6.11 -53.25 6.30
N ASP A 84 -6.39 -52.11 6.91
CA ASP A 84 -6.46 -50.80 6.25
C ASP A 84 -5.55 -49.82 6.99
N VAL A 85 -5.03 -48.82 6.28
CA VAL A 85 -4.22 -47.77 6.87
C VAL A 85 -4.58 -46.43 6.24
N SER A 86 -4.91 -45.47 7.11
CA SER A 86 -5.17 -44.09 6.71
C SER A 86 -4.00 -43.20 7.07
N LEU A 87 -3.77 -42.17 6.27
CA LEU A 87 -2.76 -41.13 6.48
C LEU A 87 -3.41 -39.76 6.34
N THR A 88 -3.05 -38.83 7.20
CA THR A 88 -3.51 -37.42 7.13
C THR A 88 -2.37 -36.47 7.52
N THR A 89 -2.47 -35.21 7.09
CA THR A 89 -1.49 -34.15 7.38
C THR A 89 -2.04 -33.11 8.35
N GLU A 90 -1.23 -32.67 9.31
CA GLU A 90 -1.54 -31.60 10.25
C GLU A 90 -0.33 -30.67 10.49
N PRO A 91 -0.39 -29.38 10.11
CA PRO A 91 -1.50 -28.74 9.38
C PRO A 91 -1.67 -29.33 7.97
N LYS A 92 -2.84 -29.10 7.38
CA LYS A 92 -3.17 -29.61 6.03
C LYS A 92 -2.26 -29.03 4.93
N LEU A 93 -1.75 -27.82 5.14
CA LEU A 93 -0.83 -27.12 4.25
C LEU A 93 0.56 -27.14 4.88
N MET A 94 1.53 -27.62 4.12
CA MET A 94 2.94 -27.55 4.46
C MET A 94 3.52 -26.33 3.74
N MET A 95 3.31 -25.14 4.31
CA MET A 95 3.83 -23.90 3.74
C MET A 95 5.36 -23.93 3.67
N ARG A 96 5.90 -23.46 2.55
CA ARG A 96 7.34 -23.40 2.26
C ARG A 96 7.74 -22.02 1.78
N SER A 97 8.97 -21.61 2.11
CA SER A 97 9.60 -20.42 1.53
C SER A 97 9.90 -20.61 0.04
N ASP A 98 10.26 -19.53 -0.65
CA ASP A 98 10.67 -19.54 -2.05
C ASP A 98 11.97 -20.35 -2.27
N LYS A 99 12.70 -20.63 -1.18
CA LYS A 99 13.88 -21.51 -1.16
C LYS A 99 13.55 -22.96 -0.75
N GLY A 100 12.28 -23.23 -0.43
CA GLY A 100 11.75 -24.55 -0.14
C GLY A 100 11.83 -24.99 1.32
N TYR A 101 12.08 -24.07 2.27
CA TYR A 101 12.13 -24.40 3.69
C TYR A 101 10.73 -24.39 4.31
N THR A 102 10.38 -25.41 5.09
CA THR A 102 9.09 -25.49 5.79
C THR A 102 9.01 -24.50 6.96
N TYR A 103 7.84 -23.89 7.15
CA TYR A 103 7.62 -22.91 8.24
C TYR A 103 7.26 -23.54 9.59
N VAL A 104 6.61 -24.68 9.56
CA VAL A 104 6.12 -25.38 10.77
C VAL A 104 6.31 -26.87 10.67
N ASP A 105 6.36 -27.48 11.85
CA ASP A 105 6.24 -28.92 12.00
C ASP A 105 4.96 -29.40 11.34
N THR A 106 5.10 -30.31 10.38
CA THR A 106 3.99 -30.95 9.69
C THR A 106 3.94 -32.42 10.10
N LYS A 107 2.89 -32.78 10.84
CA LYS A 107 2.64 -34.15 11.28
C LYS A 107 1.93 -34.94 10.20
N LEU A 108 2.42 -36.16 9.97
CA LEU A 108 1.80 -37.17 9.12
C LEU A 108 1.20 -38.22 10.08
N ASN A 109 -0.10 -38.09 10.34
CA ASN A 109 -0.84 -38.93 11.28
C ASN A 109 -1.33 -40.18 10.55
N TYR A 110 -0.86 -41.36 10.97
CA TYR A 110 -1.31 -42.64 10.42
C TYR A 110 -2.17 -43.41 11.42
N THR A 111 -3.15 -44.15 10.90
CA THR A 111 -4.01 -45.03 11.71
C THR A 111 -4.19 -46.37 11.02
N ILE A 112 -3.79 -47.43 11.72
CA ILE A 112 -3.89 -48.82 11.30
C ILE A 112 -5.22 -49.39 11.81
N LEU A 113 -5.98 -49.97 10.90
CA LEU A 113 -7.25 -50.62 11.18
C LEU A 113 -7.21 -52.11 10.76
N PRO A 114 -7.80 -53.02 11.55
CA PRO A 114 -8.38 -52.74 12.85
C PRO A 114 -7.28 -52.48 13.91
N PRO A 115 -7.58 -51.75 15.00
CA PRO A 115 -6.58 -51.30 15.97
C PRO A 115 -5.79 -52.43 16.64
N GLU A 116 -6.31 -53.65 16.67
CA GLU A 116 -5.64 -54.84 17.20
C GLU A 116 -4.62 -55.46 16.23
N TYR A 117 -4.61 -55.08 14.95
CA TYR A 117 -3.57 -55.53 14.02
C TYR A 117 -2.24 -54.84 14.32
N SER A 118 -1.17 -55.64 14.48
CA SER A 118 0.18 -55.13 14.63
C SER A 118 0.98 -55.43 13.37
N ALA A 119 1.43 -54.38 12.68
CA ALA A 119 2.41 -54.49 11.63
C ALA A 119 3.80 -54.87 12.19
N SER A 120 4.69 -55.38 11.34
CA SER A 120 6.10 -55.60 11.68
C SER A 120 6.93 -54.33 11.57
N ILE A 121 6.57 -53.45 10.62
CA ILE A 121 7.18 -52.14 10.40
C ILE A 121 6.11 -51.17 9.89
N VAL A 122 6.29 -49.90 10.21
CA VAL A 122 5.51 -48.79 9.65
C VAL A 122 6.49 -47.73 9.18
N ASP A 123 6.44 -47.41 7.90
CA ASP A 123 7.20 -46.31 7.31
C ASP A 123 6.25 -45.34 6.64
N ILE A 124 6.56 -44.06 6.66
CA ILE A 124 5.87 -43.06 5.85
C ILE A 124 6.79 -42.68 4.69
N ASP A 125 6.49 -43.19 3.50
CA ASP A 125 7.21 -42.85 2.28
C ASP A 125 6.94 -41.40 1.89
N LEU A 126 7.99 -40.69 1.53
CA LEU A 126 7.94 -39.41 0.85
C LEU A 126 8.18 -39.64 -0.64
N LEU A 127 7.26 -39.18 -1.46
CA LEU A 127 7.27 -39.30 -2.91
C LEU A 127 7.54 -37.92 -3.51
N MET A 128 8.56 -37.79 -4.35
CA MET A 128 8.88 -36.60 -5.14
C MET A 128 8.55 -36.88 -6.61
N ASP A 129 7.66 -36.07 -7.19
CA ASP A 129 7.14 -36.25 -8.56
C ASP A 129 6.62 -37.68 -8.83
N GLY A 130 6.07 -38.30 -7.78
CA GLY A 130 5.53 -39.67 -7.81
C GLY A 130 6.56 -40.78 -7.60
N TYR A 131 7.85 -40.46 -7.53
CA TYR A 131 8.93 -41.41 -7.26
C TYR A 131 9.34 -41.38 -5.79
N TRP A 132 9.78 -42.52 -5.27
CA TRP A 132 10.27 -42.62 -3.90
C TRP A 132 11.52 -41.75 -3.68
N ALA A 133 11.44 -40.84 -2.71
CA ALA A 133 12.51 -39.90 -2.35
C ALA A 133 13.15 -40.24 -0.98
N GLY A 134 12.43 -40.96 -0.13
CA GLY A 134 12.87 -41.33 1.20
C GLY A 134 11.69 -41.74 2.08
N TYR A 135 11.93 -41.93 3.37
CA TYR A 135 10.87 -42.29 4.32
C TYR A 135 11.16 -41.75 5.73
N LEU A 136 10.10 -41.63 6.52
CA LEU A 136 10.15 -41.35 7.95
C LEU A 136 9.66 -42.59 8.72
N PRO A 137 10.46 -43.17 9.63
CA PRO A 137 10.06 -44.37 10.36
C PRO A 137 8.96 -44.05 11.39
N GLY A 138 7.88 -44.83 11.36
CA GLY A 138 6.83 -44.81 12.39
C GLY A 138 7.26 -45.59 13.63
N ILE A 139 6.88 -45.12 14.82
CA ILE A 139 7.28 -45.74 16.08
C ILE A 139 6.27 -46.83 16.49
N LYS A 140 4.98 -46.52 16.52
CA LYS A 140 3.96 -47.52 16.82
C LYS A 140 3.59 -48.33 15.60
N THR A 141 3.58 -49.65 15.76
CA THR A 141 3.18 -50.61 14.72
C THR A 141 1.71 -51.04 14.81
N GLN A 142 0.95 -50.45 15.72
CA GLN A 142 -0.44 -50.79 16.02
C GLN A 142 -1.23 -49.53 16.39
N GLY A 143 -2.50 -49.46 15.99
CA GLY A 143 -3.36 -48.30 16.26
C GLY A 143 -2.92 -47.03 15.51
N SER A 144 -2.92 -45.89 16.20
CA SER A 144 -2.61 -44.56 15.62
C SER A 144 -1.34 -43.95 16.20
N ASP A 145 -0.58 -43.25 15.35
CA ASP A 145 0.60 -42.48 15.71
C ASP A 145 0.91 -41.43 14.63
N SER A 146 2.01 -40.70 14.78
CA SER A 146 2.43 -39.66 13.83
C SER A 146 3.93 -39.60 13.64
N VAL A 147 4.37 -39.22 12.45
CA VAL A 147 5.75 -38.77 12.18
C VAL A 147 5.76 -37.29 11.82
N THR A 148 6.85 -36.57 12.09
CA THR A 148 6.91 -35.12 11.89
C THR A 148 7.97 -34.76 10.84
N ILE A 149 7.57 -33.97 9.85
CA ILE A 149 8.48 -33.17 9.02
C ILE A 149 8.76 -31.90 9.81
N THR A 150 9.97 -31.75 10.34
CA THR A 150 10.34 -30.62 11.19
C THR A 150 10.36 -29.31 10.41
N ALA A 151 9.98 -28.20 11.05
CA ALA A 151 10.19 -26.86 10.53
C ALA A 151 11.66 -26.64 10.11
N GLY A 152 11.88 -25.94 9.00
CA GLY A 152 13.20 -25.77 8.39
C GLY A 152 13.67 -26.96 7.54
N SER A 153 12.84 -27.97 7.32
CA SER A 153 13.11 -29.02 6.33
C SER A 153 13.07 -28.43 4.92
N ARG A 154 14.00 -28.83 4.05
CA ARG A 154 14.12 -28.29 2.69
C ARG A 154 13.53 -29.25 1.66
N PHE A 155 12.67 -28.72 0.80
CA PHE A 155 12.07 -29.39 -0.35
C PHE A 155 12.43 -28.63 -1.64
N ASP A 156 12.48 -29.34 -2.77
CA ASP A 156 12.59 -28.67 -4.08
C ASP A 156 11.26 -27.97 -4.42
N VAL A 157 11.30 -26.66 -4.67
CA VAL A 157 10.13 -25.83 -5.00
C VAL A 157 9.52 -26.14 -6.37
N ASN A 158 10.21 -26.89 -7.23
CA ASN A 158 9.70 -27.25 -8.57
C ASN A 158 8.98 -28.60 -8.61
N ALA A 159 9.19 -29.45 -7.62
CA ALA A 159 8.65 -30.81 -7.55
C ALA A 159 7.33 -30.86 -6.76
N THR A 160 6.50 -31.86 -7.06
CA THR A 160 5.35 -32.21 -6.21
C THR A 160 5.76 -33.23 -5.17
N TYR A 161 5.11 -33.18 -4.01
CA TYR A 161 5.36 -34.12 -2.93
C TYR A 161 4.07 -34.77 -2.45
N ALA A 162 4.17 -36.05 -2.13
CA ALA A 162 3.12 -36.80 -1.45
C ALA A 162 3.72 -37.72 -0.39
N ALA A 163 2.91 -38.10 0.59
CA ALA A 163 3.25 -39.08 1.61
C ALA A 163 2.35 -40.31 1.50
N GLU A 164 2.87 -41.48 1.84
CA GLU A 164 2.12 -42.75 1.85
C GLU A 164 2.57 -43.60 3.04
N ALA A 165 1.64 -44.12 3.83
CA ALA A 165 1.97 -45.05 4.90
C ALA A 165 2.16 -46.45 4.32
N VAL A 166 3.25 -47.11 4.70
CA VAL A 166 3.63 -48.44 4.22
C VAL A 166 3.85 -49.36 5.41
N LEU A 167 2.99 -50.36 5.53
CA LEU A 167 3.07 -51.40 6.55
C LEU A 167 3.79 -52.62 6.00
N ASN A 168 4.60 -53.29 6.82
CA ASN A 168 5.27 -54.55 6.48
C ASN A 168 6.10 -54.48 5.19
N ARG A 169 6.80 -53.36 4.98
CA ARG A 169 7.57 -53.09 3.76
C ARG A 169 8.43 -54.30 3.36
N GLY A 170 8.38 -54.65 2.08
CA GLY A 170 9.20 -55.71 1.49
C GLY A 170 8.77 -57.14 1.82
N SER A 171 7.64 -57.30 2.53
CA SER A 171 7.04 -58.61 2.80
C SER A 171 5.92 -58.94 1.81
N ALA A 172 5.46 -60.19 1.80
CA ALA A 172 4.29 -60.62 1.02
C ALA A 172 2.95 -60.01 1.51
N ILE A 173 2.95 -59.32 2.66
CA ILE A 173 1.76 -58.71 3.29
C ILE A 173 1.90 -57.20 3.43
N GLU A 174 2.64 -56.57 2.51
CA GLU A 174 2.79 -55.11 2.46
C GLU A 174 1.43 -54.44 2.21
N VAL A 175 1.10 -53.43 3.02
CA VAL A 175 -0.15 -52.65 2.88
C VAL A 175 0.22 -51.18 2.77
N ARG A 176 -0.42 -50.48 1.83
CA ARG A 176 -0.17 -49.05 1.57
C ARG A 176 -1.44 -48.23 1.75
N SER A 177 -1.30 -47.04 2.33
CA SER A 177 -2.41 -46.08 2.40
C SER A 177 -2.67 -45.43 1.05
N GLU A 178 -3.75 -44.65 0.96
CA GLU A 178 -3.82 -43.64 -0.09
C GLU A 178 -2.68 -42.62 0.06
N LYS A 179 -2.25 -42.05 -1.08
CA LYS A 179 -1.23 -40.99 -1.11
C LYS A 179 -1.85 -39.66 -0.67
N VAL A 180 -1.21 -39.01 0.29
CA VAL A 180 -1.60 -37.69 0.78
C VAL A 180 -0.67 -36.63 0.19
N PRO A 181 -1.15 -35.67 -0.62
CA PRO A 181 -0.29 -34.63 -1.17
C PRO A 181 0.18 -33.67 -0.06
N LEU A 182 1.47 -33.30 -0.10
CA LEU A 182 2.07 -32.30 0.78
C LEU A 182 2.01 -30.93 0.08
N LEU A 183 0.92 -30.20 0.35
CA LEU A 183 0.55 -29.01 -0.41
C LEU A 183 1.18 -27.73 0.16
N ASN A 184 1.83 -26.94 -0.69
CA ASN A 184 2.14 -25.54 -0.40
C ASN A 184 1.11 -24.62 -1.06
N ALA A 185 0.40 -23.84 -0.25
CA ALA A 185 -0.43 -22.76 -0.78
C ALA A 185 -0.67 -21.65 0.21
N ALA A 186 -0.80 -20.41 -0.28
CA ALA A 186 -1.09 -19.23 0.53
C ALA A 186 -1.71 -18.09 -0.30
N LEU A 187 -2.32 -17.13 0.39
CA LEU A 187 -2.69 -15.81 -0.13
C LEU A 187 -1.75 -14.79 0.48
N ILE A 188 -0.98 -14.08 -0.34
CA ILE A 188 0.11 -13.22 0.15
C ILE A 188 0.01 -11.84 -0.51
N PRO A 189 -0.33 -10.77 0.22
CA PRO A 189 -0.21 -9.40 -0.29
C PRO A 189 1.24 -8.89 -0.20
N ASP A 190 1.52 -7.77 -0.86
CA ASP A 190 2.76 -7.00 -0.67
C ASP A 190 2.65 -6.18 0.63
N TYR A 191 3.01 -6.80 1.77
CA TYR A 191 2.79 -6.22 3.09
C TYR A 191 3.71 -5.04 3.38
N ASP A 192 4.95 -5.07 2.90
CA ASP A 192 5.92 -3.99 3.14
C ASP A 192 5.84 -2.89 2.06
N ARG A 193 5.09 -3.13 0.98
CA ARG A 193 4.81 -2.24 -0.16
C ARG A 193 6.06 -1.90 -0.94
N ASN A 194 7.00 -2.86 -1.02
CA ASN A 194 8.25 -2.67 -1.74
C ASN A 194 8.10 -2.90 -3.25
N GLY A 195 6.97 -3.44 -3.71
CA GLY A 195 6.66 -3.74 -5.11
C GLY A 195 7.04 -5.16 -5.55
N VAL A 196 7.48 -6.00 -4.62
CA VAL A 196 7.70 -7.44 -4.77
C VAL A 196 7.00 -8.17 -3.64
N ILE A 197 6.53 -9.38 -3.89
CA ILE A 197 6.02 -10.31 -2.89
C ILE A 197 7.07 -11.40 -2.71
N ASP A 198 7.69 -11.47 -1.54
CA ASP A 198 8.79 -12.39 -1.26
C ASP A 198 8.63 -13.16 0.07
N ASP A 199 9.72 -13.79 0.54
CA ASP A 199 9.73 -14.56 1.79
C ASP A 199 9.32 -13.72 3.00
N ALA A 200 9.62 -12.41 3.04
CA ALA A 200 9.24 -11.55 4.16
C ALA A 200 7.71 -11.35 4.23
N ASP A 201 7.04 -11.21 3.08
CA ASP A 201 5.57 -11.14 3.01
C ASP A 201 4.94 -12.48 3.35
N ARG A 202 5.54 -13.56 2.88
CA ARG A 202 5.11 -14.93 3.20
C ARG A 202 5.17 -15.21 4.71
N ASP A 203 6.21 -14.73 5.39
CA ASP A 203 6.33 -14.83 6.85
C ASP A 203 5.18 -14.11 7.57
N ARG A 204 4.75 -12.94 7.06
CA ARG A 204 3.60 -12.19 7.59
C ARG A 204 2.28 -12.92 7.33
N ALA A 205 2.07 -13.40 6.10
CA ALA A 205 0.90 -14.20 5.74
C ALA A 205 0.78 -15.46 6.60
N PHE A 206 1.91 -16.14 6.84
CA PHE A 206 1.99 -17.33 7.68
C PHE A 206 1.53 -17.06 9.13
N ARG A 207 1.91 -15.91 9.71
CA ARG A 207 1.46 -15.49 11.04
C ARG A 207 -0.01 -15.06 11.10
N GLY A 208 -0.65 -14.90 9.95
CA GLY A 208 -2.00 -14.36 9.85
C GLY A 208 -2.07 -12.86 10.11
N ASP A 209 -0.98 -12.13 9.82
CA ASP A 209 -0.95 -10.67 9.96
C ASP A 209 -2.07 -10.04 9.11
N THR A 210 -2.73 -9.00 9.64
CA THR A 210 -3.77 -8.26 8.91
C THR A 210 -3.15 -7.34 7.86
N PHE A 211 -3.69 -7.36 6.64
CA PHE A 211 -3.40 -6.35 5.64
C PHE A 211 -4.42 -5.21 5.72
N TYR A 212 -3.94 -4.00 5.96
CA TYR A 212 -4.76 -2.79 6.10
C TYR A 212 -4.82 -2.05 4.78
N PHE A 213 -6.03 -1.77 4.30
CA PHE A 213 -6.22 -1.09 3.03
C PHE A 213 -7.49 -0.23 3.03
N TRP A 214 -7.65 0.60 2.02
CA TRP A 214 -8.80 1.49 1.90
C TRP A 214 -9.85 1.00 0.92
N ILE A 215 -11.01 1.62 0.99
CA ILE A 215 -12.11 1.48 0.04
C ILE A 215 -11.86 2.45 -1.12
N ASN A 216 -12.11 2.01 -2.35
CA ASN A 216 -12.05 2.81 -3.56
C ASN A 216 -13.34 3.66 -3.68
N ASP A 217 -13.42 4.77 -2.93
CA ASP A 217 -14.61 5.61 -2.81
C ASP A 217 -14.41 7.08 -3.21
N ASP A 218 -13.32 7.40 -3.91
CA ASP A 218 -13.21 8.58 -4.76
C ASP A 218 -13.73 8.30 -6.19
N ASP A 219 -13.73 9.34 -7.02
CA ASP A 219 -14.26 9.38 -8.40
C ASP A 219 -13.10 9.78 -9.32
N ASP A 220 -12.09 8.92 -9.38
CA ASP A 220 -10.83 9.14 -10.06
C ASP A 220 -10.87 8.48 -11.43
N ASN A 221 -10.73 9.29 -12.49
CA ASN A 221 -10.76 8.77 -13.85
C ASN A 221 -9.63 9.26 -14.75
N GLY A 222 -9.30 8.42 -15.73
CA GLY A 222 -8.25 8.69 -16.71
C GLY A 222 -6.88 8.86 -16.05
N GLU A 223 -6.21 9.98 -16.31
CA GLU A 223 -4.84 10.25 -15.83
C GLU A 223 -4.75 11.49 -14.93
N THR A 224 -5.79 12.33 -14.90
CA THR A 224 -5.77 13.64 -14.23
C THR A 224 -7.08 14.11 -13.62
N ASN A 225 -8.17 13.36 -13.78
CA ASN A 225 -9.49 13.82 -13.41
C ASN A 225 -9.97 13.13 -12.12
N GLY A 226 -10.89 13.80 -11.43
CA GLY A 226 -11.44 13.36 -10.14
C GLY A 226 -11.16 14.39 -9.06
N SER A 227 -11.95 14.36 -7.98
CA SER A 227 -11.78 15.31 -6.87
C SER A 227 -10.80 14.80 -5.80
N ASP A 228 -10.56 13.49 -5.78
CA ASP A 228 -9.87 12.74 -4.71
C ASP A 228 -10.58 12.81 -3.35
N ILE A 229 -11.80 13.40 -3.28
CA ILE A 229 -12.51 13.59 -2.00
C ILE A 229 -13.25 12.30 -1.65
N PRO A 230 -12.89 11.61 -0.55
CA PRO A 230 -13.48 10.31 -0.24
C PRO A 230 -14.98 10.41 0.04
N GLY A 231 -15.75 9.53 -0.59
CA GLY A 231 -17.20 9.44 -0.48
C GLY A 231 -17.97 10.56 -1.19
N GLU A 232 -17.29 11.43 -1.95
CA GLU A 232 -17.96 12.44 -2.76
C GLU A 232 -18.56 11.80 -4.02
N LYS A 233 -19.87 11.99 -4.22
CA LYS A 233 -20.54 11.63 -5.47
C LYS A 233 -20.63 12.87 -6.35
N GLN A 234 -20.03 12.87 -7.53
CA GLN A 234 -20.20 13.96 -8.49
C GLN A 234 -21.59 13.86 -9.17
N GLY A 235 -22.62 14.38 -8.49
CA GLY A 235 -23.98 14.46 -9.01
C GLY A 235 -24.81 13.17 -8.88
N LEU A 236 -25.98 13.15 -9.53
CA LEU A 236 -26.99 12.08 -9.40
C LEU A 236 -26.66 10.80 -10.18
N LEU A 237 -25.67 10.82 -11.09
CA LEU A 237 -25.44 9.77 -12.09
C LEU A 237 -24.00 9.21 -12.13
N ILE A 238 -23.05 9.76 -11.37
CA ILE A 238 -21.66 9.28 -11.34
C ILE A 238 -21.49 8.36 -10.12
N PRO A 239 -21.29 7.05 -10.32
CA PRO A 239 -21.10 6.09 -9.23
C PRO A 239 -19.67 6.19 -8.66
N LEU A 240 -19.50 5.84 -7.38
CA LEU A 240 -18.18 5.69 -6.75
C LEU A 240 -17.39 4.57 -7.45
N ASP A 241 -16.06 4.65 -7.52
CA ASP A 241 -15.24 3.79 -8.39
C ASP A 241 -15.39 2.30 -8.12
N HIS A 242 -15.54 1.86 -6.87
CA HIS A 242 -15.82 0.45 -6.57
C HIS A 242 -17.12 -0.13 -7.18
N ASN A 243 -18.01 0.73 -7.71
CA ASN A 243 -19.22 0.29 -8.43
C ASN A 243 -18.98 0.15 -9.93
N ASN A 244 -17.84 0.63 -10.44
CA ASN A 244 -17.44 0.50 -11.83
C ASN A 244 -17.19 -0.99 -12.15
N SER A 245 -17.46 -1.33 -13.40
CA SER A 245 -17.20 -2.68 -13.93
C SER A 245 -15.78 -2.82 -14.50
N LYS A 246 -14.97 -1.77 -14.34
CA LYS A 246 -13.63 -1.64 -14.87
C LYS A 246 -12.80 -0.76 -13.96
N VAL A 247 -11.48 -0.91 -14.05
CA VAL A 247 -10.53 0.10 -13.62
C VAL A 247 -10.77 1.35 -14.50
N ASP A 248 -11.11 2.50 -13.92
CA ASP A 248 -11.55 3.70 -14.65
C ASP A 248 -10.40 4.65 -15.03
N GLY A 249 -9.22 4.08 -15.24
CA GLY A 249 -8.05 4.81 -15.70
C GLY A 249 -6.79 4.46 -14.93
N VAL A 250 -5.74 5.20 -15.24
CA VAL A 250 -4.44 5.05 -14.58
C VAL A 250 -4.44 5.64 -13.17
N ARG A 251 -5.33 6.61 -12.93
CA ARG A 251 -5.48 7.26 -11.61
C ARG A 251 -6.06 6.30 -10.57
N ASP A 252 -7.11 5.58 -10.95
CA ASP A 252 -7.80 4.55 -10.17
C ASP A 252 -6.89 3.38 -9.74
N LEU A 253 -5.79 3.10 -10.46
CA LEU A 253 -4.89 2.00 -10.11
C LEU A 253 -4.31 2.10 -8.69
N ILE A 254 -4.20 3.30 -8.12
CA ILE A 254 -3.68 3.47 -6.75
C ILE A 254 -4.59 2.82 -5.70
N ASP A 255 -5.87 2.60 -6.02
CA ASP A 255 -6.89 2.01 -5.16
C ASP A 255 -6.94 0.47 -5.26
N PHE A 256 -5.99 -0.12 -5.99
CA PHE A 256 -5.80 -1.56 -6.07
C PHE A 256 -4.56 -2.01 -5.30
N PHE A 257 -4.59 -3.21 -4.72
CA PHE A 257 -3.44 -3.86 -4.09
C PHE A 257 -3.22 -5.28 -4.62
N PRO A 258 -1.95 -5.72 -4.78
CA PRO A 258 -1.66 -7.05 -5.31
C PRO A 258 -1.79 -8.13 -4.24
N VAL A 259 -2.37 -9.27 -4.63
CA VAL A 259 -2.34 -10.52 -3.85
C VAL A 259 -1.83 -11.65 -4.73
N TYR A 260 -0.79 -12.33 -4.24
CA TYR A 260 -0.25 -13.53 -4.84
C TYR A 260 -1.09 -14.74 -4.42
N LEU A 261 -1.76 -15.35 -5.40
CA LEU A 261 -2.35 -16.68 -5.29
C LEU A 261 -1.26 -17.73 -5.49
N ASP A 262 -0.51 -18.04 -4.43
CA ASP A 262 0.46 -19.14 -4.46
C ASP A 262 -0.30 -20.47 -4.37
N ILE A 263 -0.89 -20.91 -5.48
CA ILE A 263 -1.79 -22.08 -5.55
C ILE A 263 -1.31 -23.13 -6.56
N ARG A 264 -0.04 -23.06 -6.98
CA ARG A 264 0.52 -23.95 -8.02
C ARG A 264 0.40 -25.42 -7.65
N ASP A 265 0.68 -25.79 -6.40
CA ASP A 265 0.54 -27.17 -5.93
C ASP A 265 -0.92 -27.62 -5.92
N LEU A 266 -1.85 -26.73 -5.61
CA LEU A 266 -3.28 -27.03 -5.67
C LEU A 266 -3.69 -27.36 -7.12
N LEU A 267 -3.25 -26.57 -8.11
CA LEU A 267 -3.54 -26.81 -9.53
C LEU A 267 -2.91 -28.10 -10.09
N LYS A 268 -1.81 -28.57 -9.50
CA LYS A 268 -1.18 -29.85 -9.86
C LYS A 268 -1.91 -31.06 -9.26
N ASN A 269 -2.52 -30.92 -8.09
CA ASN A 269 -3.18 -32.01 -7.36
C ASN A 269 -4.71 -32.04 -7.53
N TYR A 270 -5.33 -30.90 -7.79
CA TYR A 270 -6.78 -30.72 -7.96
C TYR A 270 -7.07 -30.12 -9.33
N GLU A 271 -7.32 -30.96 -10.32
CA GLU A 271 -7.52 -30.51 -11.71
C GLU A 271 -8.72 -29.53 -11.85
N PRO A 272 -8.54 -28.32 -12.42
CA PRO A 272 -9.62 -27.31 -12.53
C PRO A 272 -10.86 -27.75 -13.31
N ALA A 273 -10.76 -28.81 -14.12
CA ALA A 273 -11.90 -29.41 -14.82
C ALA A 273 -12.77 -30.31 -13.92
N LYS A 274 -12.26 -30.75 -12.77
CA LYS A 274 -12.94 -31.63 -11.80
C LYS A 274 -13.31 -30.90 -10.52
N TYR A 275 -12.46 -29.96 -10.10
CA TYR A 275 -12.62 -29.20 -8.86
C TYR A 275 -12.97 -27.74 -9.15
N ALA A 276 -13.81 -27.15 -8.30
CA ALA A 276 -14.14 -25.73 -8.40
C ALA A 276 -13.18 -24.88 -7.57
N TYR A 277 -12.71 -23.78 -8.16
CA TYR A 277 -11.80 -22.83 -7.55
C TYR A 277 -12.55 -21.54 -7.30
N LYS A 278 -12.66 -21.10 -6.04
CA LYS A 278 -13.45 -19.92 -5.67
C LYS A 278 -12.66 -18.92 -4.82
N LEU A 279 -12.85 -17.64 -5.11
CA LEU A 279 -12.60 -16.56 -4.16
C LEU A 279 -13.91 -16.25 -3.43
N LEU A 280 -13.85 -16.01 -2.13
CA LEU A 280 -14.99 -15.67 -1.30
C LEU A 280 -14.67 -14.44 -0.45
N SER A 281 -15.67 -13.60 -0.28
CA SER A 281 -15.64 -12.42 0.58
C SER A 281 -16.97 -12.41 1.33
N GLY A 282 -16.95 -12.67 2.64
CA GLY A 282 -18.18 -12.86 3.44
C GLY A 282 -19.20 -11.73 3.30
N ASP A 283 -18.72 -10.49 3.23
CA ASP A 283 -19.54 -9.28 3.12
C ASP A 283 -19.58 -8.69 1.70
N GLU A 284 -19.09 -9.42 0.68
CA GLU A 284 -19.03 -8.94 -0.71
C GLU A 284 -18.29 -7.59 -0.87
N CYS A 285 -17.20 -7.43 -0.11
CA CYS A 285 -16.47 -6.18 0.08
C CYS A 285 -15.28 -5.99 -0.88
N LEU A 286 -15.09 -6.89 -1.84
CA LEU A 286 -13.95 -6.89 -2.74
C LEU A 286 -14.36 -7.10 -4.20
N ASN A 287 -13.68 -6.40 -5.09
CA ASN A 287 -13.57 -6.75 -6.51
C ASN A 287 -12.12 -7.11 -6.82
N PHE A 288 -11.90 -7.83 -7.93
CA PHE A 288 -10.55 -8.18 -8.38
C PHE A 288 -10.36 -8.07 -9.89
N VAL A 289 -9.11 -7.98 -10.30
CA VAL A 289 -8.65 -7.95 -11.70
C VAL A 289 -7.58 -9.02 -11.90
N PHE A 290 -7.66 -9.76 -13.01
CA PHE A 290 -6.61 -10.70 -13.42
C PHE A 290 -5.42 -9.94 -14.01
N THR A 291 -4.20 -10.38 -13.71
CA THR A 291 -2.99 -9.76 -14.25
C THR A 291 -1.99 -10.78 -14.77
N ASP A 292 -1.05 -10.28 -15.57
CA ASP A 292 0.15 -11.00 -16.00
C ASP A 292 1.38 -10.65 -15.14
N LEU A 293 1.16 -10.02 -13.97
CA LEU A 293 2.22 -9.70 -13.04
C LEU A 293 2.68 -10.97 -12.31
N THR A 294 3.95 -10.97 -11.93
CA THR A 294 4.56 -11.99 -11.07
C THR A 294 4.75 -11.46 -9.67
N ALA A 295 5.00 -12.35 -8.71
CA ALA A 295 5.42 -11.99 -7.35
C ALA A 295 6.60 -11.00 -7.34
N LYS A 296 7.55 -11.12 -8.27
CA LYS A 296 8.72 -10.21 -8.37
C LYS A 296 8.44 -8.88 -9.07
N THR A 297 7.24 -8.70 -9.60
CA THR A 297 6.84 -7.51 -10.36
C THR A 297 5.47 -7.03 -9.92
N SER A 298 5.03 -7.37 -8.71
CA SER A 298 3.67 -7.15 -8.21
C SER A 298 3.34 -5.66 -8.16
N GLY A 299 4.32 -4.79 -7.92
CA GLY A 299 4.16 -3.32 -7.91
C GLY A 299 4.24 -2.64 -9.28
N ASN A 300 4.54 -3.37 -10.37
CA ASN A 300 4.76 -2.75 -11.68
C ASN A 300 3.47 -2.16 -12.29
N TYR A 301 2.28 -2.48 -11.77
CA TYR A 301 1.06 -1.76 -12.16
C TYR A 301 1.06 -0.29 -11.74
N LEU A 302 1.90 0.10 -10.77
CA LEU A 302 2.04 1.50 -10.34
C LEU A 302 3.33 2.16 -10.82
N THR A 303 4.34 1.40 -11.25
CA THR A 303 5.66 1.95 -11.61
C THR A 303 6.10 1.59 -13.03
N GLY A 304 5.41 0.64 -13.66
CA GLY A 304 5.73 0.09 -14.97
C GLY A 304 6.97 -0.82 -15.02
N GLY A 305 7.74 -0.90 -13.94
CA GLY A 305 9.05 -1.54 -13.90
C GLY A 305 10.18 -0.64 -14.42
N THR A 306 11.39 -1.19 -14.58
CA THR A 306 12.60 -0.39 -14.78
C THR A 306 12.68 0.40 -16.10
N ASN A 307 11.95 0.01 -17.14
CA ASN A 307 12.15 0.56 -18.50
C ASN A 307 10.87 0.80 -19.32
N SER A 308 9.68 0.59 -18.76
CA SER A 308 8.44 0.65 -19.51
C SER A 308 7.30 1.08 -18.59
N LEU A 309 6.26 1.74 -19.10
CA LEU A 309 5.01 1.95 -18.37
C LEU A 309 3.89 1.03 -18.91
N GLU A 310 4.18 0.08 -19.80
CA GLU A 310 3.21 -0.77 -20.51
C GLU A 310 2.17 -1.51 -19.63
N PRO A 311 2.49 -2.02 -18.42
CA PRO A 311 1.46 -2.62 -17.56
C PRO A 311 0.33 -1.65 -17.19
N ILE A 312 0.64 -0.35 -17.10
CA ILE A 312 -0.26 0.68 -16.57
C ILE A 312 -1.43 0.98 -17.53
N PRO A 313 -1.22 1.34 -18.82
CA PRO A 313 -2.34 1.54 -19.75
C PRO A 313 -3.21 0.30 -19.96
N THR A 314 -2.62 -0.90 -19.87
CA THR A 314 -3.35 -2.15 -20.04
C THR A 314 -4.29 -2.41 -18.86
N LEU A 315 -3.83 -2.14 -17.64
CA LEU A 315 -4.61 -2.36 -16.42
C LEU A 315 -5.62 -1.23 -16.17
N GLY A 316 -5.32 0.01 -16.56
CA GLY A 316 -6.20 1.18 -16.42
C GLY A 316 -7.50 1.16 -17.25
N GLY A 317 -7.88 0.00 -17.78
CA GLY A 317 -9.17 -0.24 -18.44
C GLY A 317 -9.63 -1.70 -18.31
N ALA A 318 -9.01 -2.46 -17.40
CA ALA A 318 -9.28 -3.88 -17.21
C ALA A 318 -10.65 -4.08 -16.54
N ASN A 319 -11.33 -5.18 -16.86
CA ASN A 319 -12.62 -5.50 -16.25
C ASN A 319 -12.43 -5.91 -14.79
N THR A 320 -13.25 -5.37 -13.90
CA THR A 320 -13.32 -5.79 -12.50
C THR A 320 -14.33 -6.92 -12.33
N VAL A 321 -14.00 -7.85 -11.44
CA VAL A 321 -14.83 -9.02 -11.13
C VAL A 321 -15.21 -8.98 -9.65
N LYS A 322 -16.51 -9.00 -9.37
CA LYS A 322 -17.03 -8.98 -7.99
C LYS A 322 -16.76 -10.29 -7.27
N ILE A 323 -16.35 -10.24 -6.00
CA ILE A 323 -16.23 -11.41 -5.13
C ILE A 323 -17.50 -11.54 -4.28
N ASN A 324 -18.37 -12.49 -4.61
CA ASN A 324 -19.64 -12.68 -3.91
C ASN A 324 -19.47 -13.53 -2.64
N GLY A 325 -20.44 -13.45 -1.72
CA GLY A 325 -20.41 -14.21 -0.46
C GLY A 325 -20.58 -15.72 -0.68
N SER A 326 -21.30 -16.11 -1.73
CA SER A 326 -21.42 -17.51 -2.19
C SER A 326 -20.19 -18.02 -2.96
N GLY A 327 -19.22 -17.13 -3.18
CA GLY A 327 -17.97 -17.37 -3.87
C GLY A 327 -18.04 -17.16 -5.38
N THR A 328 -17.05 -16.46 -5.92
CA THR A 328 -16.85 -16.23 -7.35
C THR A 328 -15.91 -17.30 -7.91
N PHE A 329 -16.38 -18.02 -8.92
CA PHE A 329 -15.59 -19.06 -9.59
C PHE A 329 -14.45 -18.43 -10.39
N LEU A 330 -13.22 -18.83 -10.07
CA LEU A 330 -12.07 -18.50 -10.90
C LEU A 330 -12.19 -19.26 -12.21
N ASN A 331 -12.25 -20.59 -12.17
CA ASN A 331 -12.20 -21.47 -13.35
C ASN A 331 -13.35 -21.31 -14.36
N ASN A 332 -14.37 -20.48 -14.08
CA ASN A 332 -15.50 -20.20 -14.99
C ASN A 332 -15.46 -18.78 -15.59
N HIS A 333 -14.46 -17.95 -15.26
CA HIS A 333 -14.29 -16.63 -15.86
C HIS A 333 -13.59 -16.73 -17.23
N PRO A 334 -13.96 -15.95 -18.26
CA PRO A 334 -13.32 -16.00 -19.58
C PRO A 334 -11.79 -15.86 -19.58
N ASP A 335 -11.25 -15.01 -18.70
CA ASP A 335 -9.80 -14.78 -18.58
C ASP A 335 -9.08 -15.80 -17.69
N SER A 336 -9.82 -16.68 -16.99
CA SER A 336 -9.23 -17.59 -16.00
C SER A 336 -8.44 -18.77 -16.57
N PRO A 337 -8.84 -19.43 -17.68
CA PRO A 337 -8.09 -20.58 -18.19
C PRO A 337 -6.62 -20.25 -18.46
N ALA A 338 -6.34 -19.11 -19.11
CA ALA A 338 -4.98 -18.65 -19.38
C ALA A 338 -4.23 -18.31 -18.08
N PHE A 339 -4.91 -17.66 -17.12
CA PHE A 339 -4.34 -17.30 -15.82
C PHE A 339 -3.96 -18.56 -15.00
N LEU A 340 -4.88 -19.51 -14.81
CA LEU A 340 -4.61 -20.74 -14.05
C LEU A 340 -3.56 -21.63 -14.74
N GLN A 341 -3.55 -21.69 -16.08
CA GLN A 341 -2.52 -22.38 -16.83
C GLN A 341 -1.13 -21.79 -16.52
N LYS A 342 -0.99 -20.46 -16.56
CA LYS A 342 0.27 -19.77 -16.23
C LYS A 342 0.76 -20.09 -14.81
N ILE A 343 -0.13 -20.08 -13.80
CA ILE A 343 0.22 -20.45 -12.42
C ILE A 343 0.72 -21.90 -12.36
N LYS A 344 0.02 -22.82 -13.02
CA LYS A 344 0.39 -24.25 -13.02
C LYS A 344 1.79 -24.47 -13.61
N GLU A 345 2.09 -23.77 -14.71
CA GLU A 345 3.33 -23.95 -15.48
C GLU A 345 4.53 -23.21 -14.88
N GLN A 346 4.34 -21.98 -14.38
CA GLN A 346 5.41 -21.07 -14.00
C GLN A 346 5.32 -20.63 -12.53
N ALA A 347 6.40 -20.80 -11.78
CA ALA A 347 6.48 -20.30 -10.40
C ALA A 347 6.43 -18.76 -10.36
N GLY A 348 5.85 -18.21 -9.30
CA GLY A 348 5.71 -16.75 -9.11
C GLY A 348 4.61 -16.09 -9.94
N GLN A 349 3.90 -16.82 -10.81
CA GLN A 349 2.68 -16.33 -11.46
C GLN A 349 1.47 -16.47 -10.54
N GLY A 350 0.47 -15.61 -10.71
CA GLY A 350 -0.79 -15.69 -9.96
C GLY A 350 -1.15 -14.43 -9.19
N ILE A 351 -0.66 -13.27 -9.64
CA ILE A 351 -1.05 -11.98 -9.06
C ILE A 351 -2.43 -11.59 -9.55
N ILE A 352 -3.32 -11.35 -8.60
CA ILE A 352 -4.55 -10.59 -8.83
C ILE A 352 -4.40 -9.22 -8.16
N LEU A 353 -5.07 -8.21 -8.70
CA LEU A 353 -5.25 -6.92 -8.03
C LEU A 353 -6.63 -6.90 -7.39
N LEU A 354 -6.71 -6.43 -6.15
CA LEU A 354 -7.95 -6.30 -5.38
C LEU A 354 -8.23 -4.83 -5.09
N GLU A 355 -9.49 -4.45 -5.10
CA GLU A 355 -9.96 -3.16 -4.58
C GLU A 355 -11.00 -3.38 -3.46
N GLY A 356 -11.03 -2.47 -2.50
CA GLY A 356 -12.03 -2.44 -1.44
C GLY A 356 -13.30 -1.75 -1.90
N LYS A 357 -14.46 -2.39 -1.71
CA LYS A 357 -15.78 -1.83 -2.06
C LYS A 357 -16.55 -1.27 -0.87
N MET A 358 -16.30 -1.81 0.31
CA MET A 358 -16.95 -1.35 1.54
C MET A 358 -16.12 -1.70 2.76
N ALA A 359 -16.38 -1.01 3.87
CA ALA A 359 -15.70 -1.26 5.12
C ALA A 359 -16.00 -2.67 5.62
N SER A 360 -14.96 -3.42 5.98
CA SER A 360 -15.09 -4.81 6.43
C SER A 360 -13.81 -5.29 7.11
N ASN A 361 -13.96 -6.22 8.05
CA ASN A 361 -12.85 -7.00 8.63
C ASN A 361 -12.96 -8.49 8.22
N SER A 362 -13.83 -8.81 7.27
CA SER A 362 -13.97 -10.17 6.74
C SER A 362 -12.73 -10.50 5.89
N PRO A 363 -12.14 -11.70 6.08
CA PRO A 363 -10.98 -12.10 5.30
C PRO A 363 -11.36 -12.36 3.84
N LEU A 364 -10.38 -12.22 2.94
CA LEU A 364 -10.46 -12.88 1.65
C LEU A 364 -10.21 -14.37 1.85
N GLU A 365 -11.14 -15.21 1.41
CA GLU A 365 -10.95 -16.66 1.38
C GLU A 365 -10.74 -17.14 -0.06
N PHE A 366 -9.78 -18.04 -0.25
CA PHE A 366 -9.70 -18.88 -1.44
C PHE A 366 -10.00 -20.32 -1.05
N ALA A 367 -10.82 -21.01 -1.85
CA ALA A 367 -11.16 -22.40 -1.56
C ALA A 367 -11.28 -23.27 -2.82
N VAL A 368 -10.88 -24.53 -2.66
CA VAL A 368 -11.06 -25.61 -3.65
C VAL A 368 -12.21 -26.50 -3.19
N PHE A 369 -13.14 -26.80 -4.08
CA PHE A 369 -14.31 -27.63 -3.81
C PHE A 369 -14.35 -28.88 -4.69
N ASP A 370 -14.70 -30.00 -4.06
CA ASP A 370 -15.09 -31.25 -4.71
C ASP A 370 -16.62 -31.39 -4.59
N GLY A 371 -17.34 -31.14 -5.67
CA GLY A 371 -18.79 -30.91 -5.60
C GLY A 371 -19.13 -29.77 -4.65
N SER A 372 -19.86 -30.07 -3.56
CA SER A 372 -20.17 -29.10 -2.50
C SER A 372 -19.17 -29.10 -1.33
N LYS A 373 -18.26 -30.06 -1.28
CA LYS A 373 -17.31 -30.23 -0.16
C LYS A 373 -16.10 -29.33 -0.35
N LYS A 374 -15.87 -28.43 0.61
CA LYS A 374 -14.63 -27.64 0.69
C LYS A 374 -13.47 -28.58 1.04
N VAL A 375 -12.50 -28.74 0.13
CA VAL A 375 -11.34 -29.62 0.33
C VAL A 375 -10.08 -28.85 0.74
N VAL A 376 -9.92 -27.60 0.33
CA VAL A 376 -8.83 -26.70 0.77
C VAL A 376 -9.40 -25.31 1.01
N SER A 377 -8.88 -24.60 2.00
CA SER A 377 -9.22 -23.21 2.34
C SER A 377 -7.95 -22.45 2.69
N LEU A 378 -7.80 -21.24 2.13
CA LEU A 378 -6.74 -20.28 2.41
C LEU A 378 -7.42 -18.97 2.81
N THR A 379 -6.82 -18.23 3.75
CA THR A 379 -7.38 -16.97 4.24
C THR A 379 -6.33 -15.88 4.27
N LEU A 380 -6.71 -14.68 3.84
CA LEU A 380 -5.97 -13.45 4.04
C LEU A 380 -6.80 -12.52 4.93
N ASN A 381 -6.27 -12.18 6.11
CA ASN A 381 -6.91 -11.25 7.03
C ASN A 381 -6.83 -9.82 6.47
N LEU A 382 -7.98 -9.15 6.40
CA LEU A 382 -8.11 -7.80 5.84
C LEU A 382 -8.74 -6.86 6.85
N SER A 383 -8.41 -5.57 6.75
CA SER A 383 -9.14 -4.49 7.41
C SER A 383 -9.32 -3.33 6.43
N LEU A 384 -10.54 -3.24 5.91
CA LEU A 384 -10.95 -2.26 4.90
C LEU A 384 -11.74 -1.12 5.56
N SER A 385 -11.38 0.12 5.27
CA SER A 385 -12.10 1.32 5.73
C SER A 385 -11.91 2.48 4.76
N GLY A 386 -12.56 3.62 4.97
CA GLY A 386 -12.26 4.81 4.18
C GLY A 386 -10.81 5.24 4.37
N VAL A 387 -10.16 5.76 3.32
CA VAL A 387 -8.73 6.15 3.35
C VAL A 387 -8.42 7.14 4.48
N GLU A 388 -9.37 8.01 4.81
CA GLU A 388 -9.26 8.99 5.91
C GLU A 388 -9.18 8.37 7.31
N GLN A 389 -9.49 7.08 7.45
CA GLN A 389 -9.30 6.33 8.69
C GLN A 389 -7.88 5.76 8.83
N MET A 390 -7.09 5.75 7.76
CA MET A 390 -5.72 5.23 7.73
C MET A 390 -4.65 6.28 8.05
N PHE A 391 -5.03 7.55 8.15
CA PHE A 391 -4.13 8.63 8.54
C PHE A 391 -4.77 9.57 9.56
N ARG A 392 -3.95 10.47 10.12
CA ARG A 392 -4.41 11.42 11.14
C ARG A 392 -4.71 12.77 10.50
N HIS A 393 -5.74 13.44 10.97
CA HIS A 393 -6.09 14.78 10.50
C HIS A 393 -6.11 15.79 11.65
N LYS A 394 -5.55 16.99 11.40
CA LYS A 394 -5.64 18.14 12.29
C LYS A 394 -6.24 19.34 11.55
N ASN A 395 -7.31 19.90 12.08
CA ASN A 395 -7.91 21.12 11.56
C ASN A 395 -7.49 22.34 12.39
N LEU A 396 -6.88 23.33 11.73
CA LEU A 396 -6.41 24.59 12.31
C LEU A 396 -7.09 25.82 11.69
N VAL A 397 -8.21 25.65 10.97
CA VAL A 397 -8.93 26.74 10.29
C VAL A 397 -9.33 27.85 11.26
N TRP A 398 -9.67 27.51 12.50
CA TRP A 398 -10.01 28.46 13.56
C TRP A 398 -8.88 29.44 13.90
N ALA A 399 -7.61 29.08 13.67
CA ALA A 399 -6.45 29.88 14.08
C ALA A 399 -6.37 31.24 13.37
N ALA A 400 -7.01 31.35 12.20
CA ALA A 400 -7.13 32.58 11.43
C ALA A 400 -8.58 33.07 11.32
N ASN A 401 -9.41 32.78 12.34
CA ASN A 401 -10.84 33.09 12.37
C ASN A 401 -11.63 32.53 11.18
N GLY A 402 -11.25 31.33 10.71
CA GLY A 402 -11.96 30.65 9.64
C GLY A 402 -13.31 30.07 10.08
N PRO A 403 -14.07 29.52 9.12
CA PRO A 403 -15.38 28.93 9.39
C PRO A 403 -15.28 27.75 10.37
N GLN A 404 -16.39 27.44 11.04
CA GLN A 404 -16.50 26.21 11.82
C GLN A 404 -16.39 25.01 10.88
N PRO A 405 -15.55 24.01 11.22
CA PRO A 405 -15.38 22.84 10.37
C PRO A 405 -16.65 21.98 10.36
N GLU A 406 -16.96 21.42 9.20
CA GLU A 406 -17.99 20.39 9.07
C GLU A 406 -17.57 19.11 9.80
N GLU A 407 -18.51 18.19 10.06
CA GLU A 407 -18.22 16.94 10.77
C GLU A 407 -17.10 16.13 10.11
N THR A 408 -17.11 16.08 8.78
CA THR A 408 -16.09 15.39 7.98
C THR A 408 -14.73 16.10 7.99
N GLU A 409 -14.68 17.37 8.38
CA GLU A 409 -13.47 18.22 8.38
C GLU A 409 -12.82 18.32 9.77
N LYS A 410 -13.42 17.74 10.80
CA LYS A 410 -12.89 17.77 12.18
C LYS A 410 -11.56 17.00 12.29
N ASP A 411 -10.90 17.17 13.43
CA ASP A 411 -9.76 16.35 13.82
C ASP A 411 -10.13 14.85 13.74
N ARG A 412 -9.26 14.04 13.14
CA ARG A 412 -9.47 12.58 13.02
C ARG A 412 -8.26 11.83 13.51
N PHE A 413 -8.42 11.20 14.66
CA PHE A 413 -7.51 10.24 15.27
C PHE A 413 -8.22 9.61 16.47
N VAL A 414 -7.86 8.38 16.82
CA VAL A 414 -8.33 7.73 18.04
C VAL A 414 -7.71 8.46 19.23
N ALA A 415 -8.57 9.08 20.06
CA ALA A 415 -8.14 9.92 21.17
C ALA A 415 -7.22 9.18 22.15
N ALA A 416 -7.46 7.88 22.37
CA ALA A 416 -6.54 6.99 23.05
C ALA A 416 -5.35 6.67 22.14
N GLY A 417 -4.20 7.30 22.41
CA GLY A 417 -2.94 7.02 21.69
C GLY A 417 -2.65 7.90 20.48
N LEU A 418 -3.57 8.80 20.09
CA LEU A 418 -3.44 9.67 18.91
C LEU A 418 -3.07 8.86 17.65
N GLN A 419 -3.78 7.77 17.39
CA GLN A 419 -3.51 6.86 16.26
C GLN A 419 -4.58 6.92 15.17
N ALA A 420 -4.25 6.49 13.95
CA ALA A 420 -5.25 6.29 12.91
C ALA A 420 -6.16 5.11 13.28
N ALA A 421 -7.41 5.13 12.84
CA ALA A 421 -8.40 4.12 13.23
C ALA A 421 -8.22 2.79 12.48
N ASN A 422 -7.77 2.84 11.22
CA ASN A 422 -7.60 1.70 10.32
C ASN A 422 -6.17 1.51 9.80
N PHE A 423 -5.18 2.06 10.50
CA PHE A 423 -3.76 1.81 10.21
C PHE A 423 -2.94 1.97 11.50
N PRO A 424 -2.78 0.89 12.28
CA PRO A 424 -2.20 0.99 13.60
C PRO A 424 -0.71 1.36 13.54
N ASP A 425 -0.24 2.03 14.60
CA ASP A 425 1.13 2.54 14.64
C ASP A 425 2.20 1.45 14.55
N ASN A 426 1.89 0.20 14.91
CA ASN A 426 2.80 -0.94 14.76
C ASN A 426 3.20 -1.21 13.29
N GLU A 427 2.41 -0.75 12.32
CA GLU A 427 2.76 -0.79 10.88
C GLU A 427 3.73 0.35 10.49
N CYS A 428 3.83 1.40 11.31
CA CYS A 428 4.73 2.54 11.11
C CYS A 428 6.16 2.27 11.65
N THR A 429 7.07 3.24 11.51
CA THR A 429 8.47 3.17 11.97
C THR A 429 8.61 3.49 13.46
N GLY A 430 9.60 2.89 14.13
CA GLY A 430 10.06 3.30 15.47
C GLY A 430 9.13 2.93 16.63
N ASN A 431 8.61 1.69 16.65
CA ASN A 431 7.54 1.28 17.57
C ASN A 431 7.98 0.66 18.90
N GLU A 432 9.29 0.57 19.18
CA GLU A 432 9.75 -0.02 20.44
C GLU A 432 9.65 0.96 21.63
N ASP A 433 9.58 2.28 21.39
CA ASP A 433 9.49 3.31 22.44
C ASP A 433 8.57 4.51 22.11
N GLY A 434 7.93 4.51 20.93
CA GLY A 434 7.08 5.62 20.47
C GLY A 434 7.83 6.82 19.87
N SER A 435 9.12 6.68 19.56
CA SER A 435 9.99 7.71 18.96
C SER A 435 9.97 7.78 17.42
N GLY A 436 9.04 7.07 16.77
CA GLY A 436 8.89 6.98 15.32
C GLY A 436 8.79 8.29 14.53
N LYS A 437 8.89 8.20 13.21
CA LYS A 437 8.86 9.35 12.29
C LYS A 437 7.43 9.77 11.96
N ASN A 438 7.21 11.08 11.83
CA ASN A 438 5.96 11.67 11.39
C ASN A 438 6.17 12.43 10.09
N PHE A 439 5.25 12.24 9.14
CA PHE A 439 5.15 13.06 7.94
C PHE A 439 3.92 13.96 8.08
N VAL A 440 4.13 15.27 8.22
CA VAL A 440 3.07 16.26 8.45
C VAL A 440 2.92 17.11 7.20
N PHE A 441 1.78 17.00 6.52
CA PHE A 441 1.54 17.65 5.24
C PHE A 441 0.49 18.76 5.34
N LEU A 442 0.79 19.94 4.78
CA LEU A 442 -0.11 21.09 4.67
C LEU A 442 -0.45 21.34 3.19
N HIS A 443 -1.75 21.49 2.90
CA HIS A 443 -2.22 21.95 1.61
C HIS A 443 -1.92 23.45 1.34
N GLY A 444 -2.18 23.89 0.12
CA GLY A 444 -1.92 25.24 -0.36
C GLY A 444 -3.08 26.24 -0.24
N TYR A 445 -2.98 27.30 -1.05
CA TYR A 445 -4.00 28.32 -1.27
C TYR A 445 -5.19 27.78 -2.09
N ASN A 446 -6.37 28.38 -1.92
CA ASN A 446 -7.60 28.02 -2.64
C ASN A 446 -8.08 26.58 -2.35
N VAL A 447 -7.82 26.09 -1.13
CA VAL A 447 -8.23 24.77 -0.65
C VAL A 447 -9.04 24.95 0.62
N ASN A 448 -10.34 24.64 0.57
CA ASN A 448 -11.23 24.63 1.73
C ASN A 448 -11.17 23.28 2.46
N GLY A 449 -11.94 23.10 3.53
CA GLY A 449 -11.91 21.87 4.34
C GLY A 449 -12.23 20.60 3.53
N GLN A 450 -13.27 20.62 2.70
CA GLN A 450 -13.59 19.50 1.80
C GLN A 450 -12.46 19.20 0.81
N SER A 451 -11.92 20.22 0.12
CA SER A 451 -10.81 20.01 -0.81
C SER A 451 -9.53 19.54 -0.09
N ALA A 452 -9.31 19.96 1.16
CA ALA A 452 -8.19 19.52 1.97
C ALA A 452 -8.26 18.01 2.26
N ARG A 453 -9.45 17.43 2.43
CA ARG A 453 -9.64 15.98 2.56
C ARG A 453 -9.07 15.23 1.36
N GLY A 454 -9.36 15.69 0.15
CA GLY A 454 -8.83 15.08 -1.06
C GLY A 454 -7.31 15.26 -1.22
N TRP A 455 -6.78 16.44 -0.91
CA TRP A 455 -5.32 16.67 -0.86
C TRP A 455 -4.61 15.73 0.10
N HIS A 456 -5.16 15.55 1.30
CA HIS A 456 -4.54 14.69 2.32
C HIS A 456 -4.63 13.21 1.98
N SER A 457 -5.78 12.78 1.46
CA SER A 457 -6.00 11.39 1.05
C SER A 457 -5.05 11.01 -0.08
N GLU A 458 -4.95 11.84 -1.11
CA GLU A 458 -4.12 11.50 -2.26
C GLU A 458 -2.62 11.52 -1.93
N MET A 459 -2.17 12.50 -1.15
CA MET A 459 -0.79 12.51 -0.67
C MET A 459 -0.48 11.32 0.25
N PHE A 460 -1.45 10.85 1.06
CA PHE A 460 -1.31 9.64 1.85
C PHE A 460 -1.19 8.39 0.97
N LYS A 461 -2.09 8.18 0.01
CA LYS A 461 -2.09 7.01 -0.88
C LYS A 461 -0.75 6.88 -1.62
N ARG A 462 -0.21 8.00 -2.13
CA ARG A 462 1.09 8.04 -2.83
C ARG A 462 2.25 7.70 -1.91
N MET A 463 2.29 8.30 -0.72
CA MET A 463 3.30 7.98 0.29
C MET A 463 3.21 6.51 0.72
N PHE A 464 2.00 5.97 0.84
CA PHE A 464 1.76 4.57 1.20
C PHE A 464 2.37 3.63 0.16
N TRP A 465 2.09 3.84 -1.13
CA TRP A 465 2.62 3.01 -2.22
C TRP A 465 4.10 3.23 -2.53
N SER A 466 4.67 4.37 -2.15
CA SER A 466 6.13 4.55 -2.16
C SER A 466 6.83 3.83 -0.99
N GLY A 467 6.09 3.15 -0.11
CA GLY A 467 6.66 2.39 1.00
C GLY A 467 6.90 3.21 2.27
N SER A 468 6.26 4.38 2.41
CA SER A 468 6.35 5.17 3.65
C SER A 468 5.82 4.37 4.83
N ARG A 469 6.62 4.29 5.88
CA ARG A 469 6.25 3.78 7.21
C ARG A 469 6.22 4.92 8.23
N ALA A 470 6.14 6.19 7.82
CA ALA A 470 5.97 7.31 8.74
C ALA A 470 4.49 7.51 9.11
N LYS A 471 4.24 8.00 10.32
CA LYS A 471 2.89 8.41 10.76
C LYS A 471 2.45 9.64 9.97
N PHE A 472 1.41 9.50 9.15
CA PHE A 472 0.94 10.60 8.31
C PHE A 472 -0.06 11.51 9.04
N TRP A 473 0.15 12.81 8.93
CA TRP A 473 -0.75 13.86 9.40
C TRP A 473 -1.13 14.79 8.24
N GLY A 474 -2.40 14.86 7.89
CA GLY A 474 -2.95 15.94 7.07
C GLY A 474 -3.33 17.13 7.95
N VAL A 475 -2.96 18.35 7.56
CA VAL A 475 -3.23 19.57 8.34
C VAL A 475 -3.97 20.59 7.50
N THR A 476 -5.21 20.86 7.89
CA THR A 476 -6.07 21.87 7.25
C THR A 476 -5.86 23.24 7.89
N TRP A 477 -5.73 24.29 7.08
CA TRP A 477 -5.65 25.68 7.54
C TRP A 477 -6.52 26.61 6.67
N TYR A 478 -6.75 27.84 7.10
CA TYR A 478 -7.68 28.74 6.41
C TYR A 478 -7.08 29.45 5.17
N GLY A 479 -6.77 28.67 4.15
CA GLY A 479 -6.20 29.12 2.87
C GLY A 479 -7.23 29.42 1.76
N SER A 480 -8.53 29.44 2.09
CA SER A 480 -9.65 29.60 1.15
C SER A 480 -10.55 30.80 1.46
N TYR A 481 -10.04 31.82 2.16
CA TYR A 481 -10.82 33.04 2.43
C TYR A 481 -11.22 33.71 1.12
N SER A 482 -12.50 34.03 0.94
CA SER A 482 -13.12 34.56 -0.31
C SER A 482 -13.18 33.58 -1.48
N GLN A 483 -13.08 32.28 -1.21
CA GLN A 483 -13.35 31.28 -2.22
C GLN A 483 -14.82 31.34 -2.64
N ILE A 484 -15.04 31.40 -3.95
CA ILE A 484 -16.36 31.36 -4.57
C ILE A 484 -16.48 30.10 -5.42
N ASP A 485 -17.68 29.51 -5.40
CA ASP A 485 -18.07 28.44 -6.29
C ASP A 485 -18.75 29.08 -7.52
N LEU A 486 -18.15 28.88 -8.69
CA LEU A 486 -18.65 29.42 -9.96
C LEU A 486 -19.52 28.39 -10.72
N GLY A 487 -19.88 27.29 -10.06
CA GLY A 487 -20.70 26.21 -10.60
C GLY A 487 -19.87 25.09 -11.23
N PRO A 488 -20.53 23.99 -11.66
CA PRO A 488 -19.87 22.73 -12.03
C PRO A 488 -18.96 22.81 -13.27
N ALA A 489 -18.98 23.91 -14.02
CA ALA A 489 -18.17 24.11 -15.22
C ALA A 489 -16.85 24.88 -14.95
N PHE A 490 -16.64 25.38 -13.73
CA PHE A 490 -15.51 26.22 -13.38
C PHE A 490 -14.92 25.81 -12.04
N ASP A 491 -13.58 25.75 -11.97
CA ASP A 491 -12.91 25.50 -10.70
C ASP A 491 -13.23 26.61 -9.69
N LYS A 492 -13.32 26.22 -8.42
CA LYS A 492 -13.46 27.17 -7.31
C LYS A 492 -12.30 28.16 -7.35
N TYR A 493 -12.62 29.44 -7.18
CA TYR A 493 -11.63 30.51 -7.27
C TYR A 493 -11.62 31.34 -6.00
N THR A 494 -10.44 31.62 -5.48
CA THR A 494 -10.27 32.52 -4.34
C THR A 494 -9.81 33.89 -4.85
N ILE A 495 -10.51 34.96 -4.47
CA ILE A 495 -10.22 36.29 -5.02
C ILE A 495 -9.11 37.00 -4.25
N ASN A 496 -9.16 36.93 -2.91
CA ASN A 496 -8.29 37.72 -2.05
C ASN A 496 -7.05 36.92 -1.62
N PHE A 497 -5.98 36.98 -2.41
CA PHE A 497 -4.74 36.29 -2.11
C PHE A 497 -4.05 36.81 -0.82
N TYR A 498 -3.89 38.12 -0.66
CA TYR A 498 -3.12 38.70 0.45
C TYR A 498 -3.73 38.38 1.82
N ARG A 499 -5.07 38.28 1.93
CA ARG A 499 -5.70 37.88 3.20
C ARG A 499 -5.36 36.44 3.54
N ASN A 500 -5.24 35.55 2.55
CA ASN A 500 -4.80 34.18 2.79
C ASN A 500 -3.31 34.10 3.17
N VAL A 501 -2.47 35.03 2.71
CA VAL A 501 -1.09 35.18 3.25
C VAL A 501 -1.13 35.56 4.72
N VAL A 502 -1.99 36.51 5.11
CA VAL A 502 -2.17 36.89 6.53
C VAL A 502 -2.67 35.70 7.36
N ASN A 503 -3.67 34.97 6.87
CA ASN A 503 -4.17 33.77 7.53
C ASN A 503 -3.06 32.71 7.72
N ALA A 504 -2.12 32.60 6.78
CA ALA A 504 -0.99 31.69 6.91
C ALA A 504 -0.07 32.07 8.08
N PHE A 505 0.21 33.36 8.25
CA PHE A 505 0.94 33.88 9.41
C PHE A 505 0.16 33.68 10.72
N GLU A 506 -1.14 33.97 10.74
CA GLU A 506 -2.01 33.78 11.91
C GLU A 506 -2.07 32.30 12.36
N THR A 507 -2.01 31.36 11.40
CA THR A 507 -2.03 29.91 11.67
C THR A 507 -0.73 29.39 12.31
N ALA A 508 0.40 30.04 12.06
CA ALA A 508 1.73 29.52 12.36
C ALA A 508 1.97 29.15 13.83
N SER A 509 1.48 29.97 14.76
CA SER A 509 1.60 29.70 16.21
C SER A 509 0.79 28.47 16.63
N ALA A 510 -0.44 28.31 16.10
CA ALA A 510 -1.27 27.14 16.36
C ALA A 510 -0.67 25.86 15.77
N PHE A 511 -0.05 25.96 14.58
CA PHE A 511 0.67 24.85 13.98
C PHE A 511 1.87 24.41 14.84
N LYS A 512 2.66 25.36 15.33
CA LYS A 512 3.73 25.07 16.31
C LYS A 512 3.20 24.39 17.57
N TYR A 513 2.08 24.89 18.11
CA TYR A 513 1.46 24.29 19.29
C TYR A 513 1.04 22.84 19.04
N PHE A 514 0.44 22.55 17.88
CA PHE A 514 0.10 21.19 17.46
C PHE A 514 1.35 20.28 17.39
N LEU A 515 2.41 20.72 16.72
CA LEU A 515 3.64 19.93 16.60
C LEU A 515 4.26 19.58 17.96
N VAL A 516 4.24 20.52 18.91
CA VAL A 516 4.81 20.30 20.25
C VAL A 516 3.96 19.34 21.09
N ASN A 517 2.63 19.45 21.02
CA ASN A 517 1.74 18.77 21.96
C ASN A 517 1.16 17.46 21.43
N SER A 518 1.10 17.27 20.11
CA SER A 518 0.41 16.13 19.48
C SER A 518 1.33 15.23 18.68
N VAL A 519 2.45 15.75 18.15
CA VAL A 519 3.33 15.01 17.26
C VAL A 519 4.61 14.59 17.99
N LYS A 520 4.69 13.32 18.41
CA LYS A 520 5.85 12.76 19.12
C LYS A 520 6.84 12.11 18.15
N GLY A 521 8.13 12.27 18.40
CA GLY A 521 9.21 11.75 17.54
C GLY A 521 9.72 12.78 16.51
N GLU A 522 10.40 12.28 15.48
CA GLU A 522 10.94 13.10 14.38
C GLU A 522 9.78 13.69 13.55
N LYS A 523 9.86 14.99 13.25
CA LYS A 523 8.84 15.78 12.56
C LYS A 523 9.35 16.21 11.19
N ILE A 524 8.99 15.41 10.19
CA ILE A 524 9.20 15.73 8.78
C ILE A 524 7.98 16.48 8.29
N VAL A 525 8.12 17.78 8.06
CA VAL A 525 7.02 18.64 7.62
C VAL A 525 7.13 18.85 6.12
N ALA A 526 6.00 18.83 5.43
CA ALA A 526 5.88 19.13 4.03
C ALA A 526 4.73 20.10 3.79
N ALA A 527 4.88 21.02 2.84
CA ALA A 527 3.80 21.92 2.48
C ALA A 527 3.79 22.21 0.99
N HIS A 528 2.59 22.35 0.44
CA HIS A 528 2.37 22.77 -0.95
C HIS A 528 2.04 24.26 -1.03
N SER A 529 2.54 24.94 -2.07
CA SER A 529 2.13 26.30 -2.42
C SER A 529 2.25 27.27 -1.23
N LEU A 530 1.19 28.02 -0.92
CA LEU A 530 1.13 28.99 0.18
C LEU A 530 1.15 28.33 1.57
N GLY A 531 0.88 27.04 1.70
CA GLY A 531 1.08 26.30 2.95
C GLY A 531 2.53 26.41 3.46
N ASN A 532 3.48 26.64 2.56
CA ASN A 532 4.88 26.89 2.90
C ASN A 532 5.07 28.19 3.72
N MET A 533 4.18 29.16 3.58
CA MET A 533 4.18 30.38 4.42
C MET A 533 3.84 30.04 5.87
N VAL A 534 2.88 29.13 6.11
CA VAL A 534 2.52 28.66 7.47
C VAL A 534 3.73 28.02 8.13
N VAL A 535 4.38 27.08 7.44
CA VAL A 535 5.52 26.33 7.99
C VAL A 535 6.73 27.25 8.20
N SER A 536 7.04 28.10 7.22
CA SER A 536 8.17 29.04 7.29
C SER A 536 8.00 30.05 8.42
N SER A 537 6.79 30.60 8.60
CA SER A 537 6.44 31.45 9.73
C SER A 537 6.53 30.69 11.06
N ALA A 538 6.01 29.46 11.13
CA ALA A 538 6.05 28.67 12.36
C ALA A 538 7.49 28.40 12.81
N ILE A 539 8.40 28.14 11.86
CA ILE A 539 9.82 27.97 12.11
C ILE A 539 10.47 29.29 12.54
N ALA A 540 10.33 30.34 11.72
CA ALA A 540 11.10 31.58 11.88
C ALA A 540 10.59 32.47 13.03
N ASP A 541 9.27 32.52 13.24
CA ASP A 541 8.63 33.43 14.19
C ASP A 541 8.24 32.75 15.49
N HIS A 542 7.97 31.45 15.45
CA HIS A 542 7.44 30.69 16.59
C HIS A 542 8.33 29.53 17.05
N TYR A 543 9.51 29.36 16.42
CA TYR A 543 10.49 28.33 16.76
C TYR A 543 9.91 26.92 16.77
N ALA A 544 9.09 26.60 15.76
CA ALA A 544 8.49 25.28 15.61
C ALA A 544 9.57 24.17 15.51
N PRO A 545 9.40 23.04 16.22
CA PRO A 545 10.41 21.98 16.28
C PRO A 545 10.35 21.06 15.04
N VAL A 546 10.74 21.59 13.88
CA VAL A 546 10.76 20.86 12.61
C VAL A 546 12.16 20.27 12.36
N ASP A 547 12.23 18.96 12.14
CA ASP A 547 13.49 18.25 11.93
C ASP A 547 13.91 18.28 10.45
N LYS A 548 12.94 18.14 9.54
CA LYS A 548 13.13 18.25 8.08
C LYS A 548 11.94 18.96 7.44
N TYR A 549 12.20 19.72 6.38
CA TYR A 549 11.17 20.51 5.70
C TYR A 549 11.19 20.30 4.18
N PHE A 550 10.08 19.79 3.62
CA PHE A 550 9.87 19.61 2.18
C PHE A 550 8.96 20.72 1.64
N MET A 551 9.50 21.55 0.76
CA MET A 551 8.79 22.67 0.13
C MET A 551 8.33 22.27 -1.27
N PHE A 552 7.06 21.90 -1.44
CA PHE A 552 6.49 21.59 -2.75
C PHE A 552 5.92 22.84 -3.41
N ASN A 553 6.51 23.26 -4.55
CA ASN A 553 6.10 24.43 -5.32
C ASN A 553 5.77 25.65 -4.43
N ALA A 554 6.69 25.99 -3.53
CA ALA A 554 6.46 27.01 -2.51
C ALA A 554 6.13 28.39 -3.10
N ALA A 555 4.95 28.90 -2.77
CA ALA A 555 4.50 30.26 -3.11
C ALA A 555 5.02 31.27 -2.06
N VAL A 556 6.35 31.33 -1.95
CA VAL A 556 7.10 32.21 -1.04
C VAL A 556 8.31 32.75 -1.79
N ALA A 557 8.61 34.04 -1.68
CA ALA A 557 9.72 34.67 -2.41
C ALA A 557 11.06 34.02 -2.06
N LEU A 558 11.93 33.81 -3.05
CA LEU A 558 13.30 33.31 -2.84
C LEU A 558 14.07 34.18 -1.82
N GLU A 559 13.96 35.50 -1.94
CA GLU A 559 14.62 36.45 -1.03
C GLU A 559 14.16 36.31 0.43
N ALA A 560 13.00 35.68 0.67
CA ALA A 560 12.53 35.39 2.02
C ALA A 560 13.47 34.45 2.78
N PHE A 561 14.12 33.55 2.08
CA PHE A 561 15.04 32.58 2.68
C PHE A 561 16.50 33.02 2.60
N GLU A 562 16.87 33.79 1.57
CA GLU A 562 18.25 34.23 1.32
C GLU A 562 18.29 35.61 0.65
N GLU A 563 18.78 36.64 1.34
CA GLU A 563 18.85 38.00 0.79
C GLU A 563 19.76 38.17 -0.44
N THR A 564 20.71 37.24 -0.65
CA THR A 564 21.61 37.27 -1.82
C THR A 564 20.98 36.69 -3.09
N GLU A 565 19.71 36.31 -3.04
CA GLU A 565 18.94 35.97 -4.23
C GLU A 565 18.83 37.18 -5.17
N PRO A 566 19.11 37.03 -6.47
CA PRO A 566 19.13 38.15 -7.38
C PRO A 566 17.72 38.66 -7.65
N GLU A 567 17.54 39.98 -7.61
CA GLU A 567 16.29 40.61 -8.06
C GLU A 567 16.01 40.21 -9.51
N ASN A 568 14.75 39.93 -9.83
CA ASN A 568 14.33 39.64 -11.18
C ASN A 568 13.72 40.90 -11.83
N PRO A 569 14.28 41.40 -12.94
CA PRO A 569 13.73 42.54 -13.66
C PRO A 569 12.28 42.36 -14.14
N GLN A 570 11.80 41.13 -14.31
CA GLN A 570 10.42 40.84 -14.71
C GLN A 570 9.40 41.05 -13.57
N LEU A 571 9.87 41.16 -12.32
CA LEU A 571 9.05 41.49 -11.15
C LEU A 571 9.10 42.97 -10.78
N ILE A 572 9.82 43.77 -11.57
CA ILE A 572 9.89 45.22 -11.45
C ILE A 572 9.19 45.81 -12.68
N PRO A 573 8.08 46.56 -12.51
CA PRO A 573 7.41 47.17 -13.65
C PRO A 573 8.35 48.09 -14.43
N SER A 574 8.25 48.09 -15.76
CA SER A 574 9.20 48.77 -16.64
C SER A 574 9.36 50.27 -16.35
N ALA A 575 8.29 50.94 -15.90
CA ALA A 575 8.30 52.34 -15.49
C ALA A 575 9.26 52.61 -14.31
N TRP A 576 9.56 51.59 -13.48
CA TRP A 576 10.44 51.70 -12.31
C TRP A 576 11.91 51.36 -12.59
N ASN A 577 12.24 50.87 -13.78
CA ASN A 577 13.58 50.34 -14.08
C ASN A 577 14.68 51.41 -14.11
N SER A 578 14.36 52.65 -14.48
CA SER A 578 15.32 53.75 -14.55
C SER A 578 15.57 54.42 -13.18
N TYR A 579 14.61 54.35 -12.27
CA TYR A 579 14.68 54.96 -10.94
C TYR A 579 15.64 54.22 -9.99
N ALA A 580 16.30 54.96 -9.09
CA ALA A 580 17.15 54.38 -8.08
C ALA A 580 16.35 53.41 -7.18
N SER A 581 16.95 52.26 -6.82
CA SER A 581 16.26 51.20 -6.08
C SER A 581 15.72 51.67 -4.72
N ARG A 582 16.38 52.60 -4.04
CA ARG A 582 15.95 53.20 -2.76
C ARG A 582 14.57 53.90 -2.82
N LEU A 583 14.07 54.19 -4.01
CA LEU A 583 12.77 54.81 -4.23
C LEU A 583 11.62 53.79 -4.24
N ARG A 584 11.94 52.50 -4.43
CA ARG A 584 10.97 51.42 -4.56
C ARG A 584 10.38 51.05 -3.20
N ALA A 585 9.12 50.63 -3.18
CA ALA A 585 8.48 50.12 -1.96
C ALA A 585 9.27 48.97 -1.33
N SER A 586 9.74 48.00 -2.14
CA SER A 586 10.51 46.84 -1.67
C SER A 586 11.81 47.19 -0.92
N GLU A 587 12.37 48.38 -1.15
CA GLU A 587 13.62 48.85 -0.56
C GLU A 587 13.42 49.94 0.52
N TRP A 588 12.16 50.34 0.79
CA TRP A 588 11.85 51.44 1.71
C TRP A 588 12.37 51.19 3.13
N TYR A 589 12.39 49.92 3.56
CA TYR A 589 12.94 49.51 4.86
C TYR A 589 14.39 49.97 5.09
N ARG A 590 15.20 50.08 4.01
CA ARG A 590 16.61 50.48 4.11
C ARG A 590 16.79 51.90 4.61
N LEU A 591 15.81 52.76 4.40
CA LEU A 591 15.84 54.15 4.85
C LEU A 591 15.86 54.27 6.38
N PHE A 592 15.44 53.22 7.09
CA PHE A 592 15.43 53.14 8.56
C PHE A 592 16.65 52.42 9.13
N LYS A 593 17.33 51.60 8.31
CA LYS A 593 18.47 50.80 8.73
C LYS A 593 19.61 51.69 9.24
N GLY A 594 20.08 51.39 10.45
CA GLY A 594 21.20 52.12 11.08
C GLY A 594 20.86 53.51 11.61
N GLN A 595 19.59 53.96 11.52
CA GLN A 595 19.12 55.19 12.15
C GLN A 595 18.74 54.95 13.60
N ASN A 596 17.88 53.95 13.83
CA ASN A 596 17.48 53.49 15.15
C ASN A 596 17.29 51.96 15.08
N PRO A 597 18.13 51.15 15.77
CA PRO A 597 18.04 49.68 15.75
C PRO A 597 16.73 49.09 16.29
N SER A 598 15.85 49.90 16.86
CA SER A 598 14.53 49.49 17.36
C SER A 598 13.37 49.95 16.46
N ASP A 599 13.64 50.57 15.31
CA ASP A 599 12.60 50.98 14.38
C ASP A 599 12.13 49.80 13.52
N GLU A 600 10.95 49.27 13.83
CA GLU A 600 10.39 48.07 13.21
C GLU A 600 10.08 48.25 11.71
N ARG A 601 10.09 49.49 11.20
CA ARG A 601 10.00 49.74 9.75
C ARG A 601 11.19 49.19 8.98
N GLU A 602 12.35 49.01 9.63
CA GLU A 602 13.51 48.34 9.02
C GLU A 602 13.25 46.85 8.72
N LYS A 603 12.19 46.27 9.30
CA LYS A 603 11.81 44.86 9.10
C LYS A 603 10.71 44.66 8.05
N LEU A 604 10.24 45.72 7.41
CA LEU A 604 9.25 45.69 6.32
C LEU A 604 9.90 45.30 4.99
N THR A 605 10.52 44.13 4.98
CA THR A 605 11.09 43.50 3.78
C THR A 605 10.86 42.00 3.79
N TRP A 606 10.74 41.41 2.60
CA TRP A 606 10.81 39.96 2.45
C TRP A 606 12.23 39.44 2.67
N LYS A 607 13.28 40.23 2.38
CA LYS A 607 14.68 39.80 2.48
C LYS A 607 15.00 39.19 3.85
N ASN A 608 15.42 37.92 3.88
CA ASN A 608 15.73 37.11 5.07
C ASN A 608 14.57 36.89 6.08
N ARG A 609 13.31 37.13 5.69
CA ARG A 609 12.11 36.97 6.54
C ARG A 609 11.99 35.59 7.19
N PHE A 610 12.46 34.55 6.51
CA PHE A 610 12.45 33.13 6.90
C PHE A 610 13.84 32.50 6.88
N SER A 611 14.88 33.30 7.11
CA SER A 611 16.28 32.85 7.12
C SER A 611 16.58 31.70 8.09
N ALA A 612 15.73 31.46 9.10
CA ALA A 612 15.82 30.30 9.97
C ALA A 612 15.74 28.95 9.21
N VAL A 613 15.00 28.89 8.09
CA VAL A 613 14.87 27.69 7.25
C VAL A 613 16.18 27.32 6.55
N LYS A 614 17.04 28.30 6.25
CA LYS A 614 18.35 28.08 5.62
C LYS A 614 19.27 27.17 6.45
N ASN A 615 19.10 27.16 7.77
CA ASN A 615 19.99 26.45 8.70
C ASN A 615 19.51 25.03 9.05
N MET A 616 18.42 24.55 8.44
CA MET A 616 17.87 23.21 8.72
C MET A 616 17.95 22.28 7.50
N ALA A 617 17.49 21.04 7.66
CA ALA A 617 17.33 20.08 6.58
C ALA A 617 16.11 20.40 5.71
N ALA A 618 16.17 21.51 4.97
CA ALA A 618 15.16 21.92 4.01
C ALA A 618 15.44 21.34 2.60
N PHE A 619 14.38 21.02 1.88
CA PHE A 619 14.39 20.53 0.50
C PHE A 619 13.42 21.38 -0.33
N ASN A 620 13.89 21.87 -1.47
CA ASN A 620 13.08 22.63 -2.41
C ASN A 620 12.68 21.73 -3.58
N PHE A 621 11.42 21.32 -3.59
CA PHE A 621 10.82 20.57 -4.69
C PHE A 621 10.11 21.58 -5.59
N TYR A 622 10.78 21.97 -6.66
CA TYR A 622 10.36 23.06 -7.56
C TYR A 622 10.01 22.54 -8.94
N SER A 623 9.29 23.34 -9.73
CA SER A 623 8.97 23.02 -11.13
C SER A 623 8.93 24.28 -11.99
N GLU A 624 9.73 24.29 -13.04
CA GLU A 624 9.89 25.45 -13.95
C GLU A 624 8.65 25.69 -14.83
N GLY A 625 7.85 24.64 -15.08
CA GLY A 625 6.62 24.71 -15.88
C GLY A 625 5.38 25.18 -15.12
N ASP A 626 5.48 25.38 -13.80
CA ASP A 626 4.33 25.72 -12.96
C ASP A 626 3.85 27.15 -13.23
N GLU A 627 2.60 27.23 -13.66
CA GLU A 627 1.89 28.42 -14.09
C GLU A 627 1.58 29.39 -12.95
N VAL A 628 1.42 28.88 -11.72
CA VAL A 628 1.05 29.68 -10.54
C VAL A 628 2.27 30.34 -9.93
N VAL A 629 3.34 29.58 -9.66
CA VAL A 629 4.61 30.13 -9.12
C VAL A 629 5.40 30.93 -10.18
N SER A 630 4.93 30.90 -11.42
CA SER A 630 5.37 31.73 -12.53
C SER A 630 4.44 32.93 -12.75
N GLY A 631 3.38 32.76 -13.56
CA GLY A 631 2.58 33.85 -14.10
C GLY A 631 1.70 34.53 -13.05
N SER A 632 1.02 33.73 -12.21
CA SER A 632 0.18 34.29 -11.14
C SER A 632 1.03 35.02 -10.09
N TRP A 633 2.17 34.45 -9.70
CA TRP A 633 3.15 35.11 -8.82
C TRP A 633 3.64 36.45 -9.40
N GLN A 634 4.03 36.47 -10.68
CA GLN A 634 4.47 37.70 -11.34
C GLN A 634 3.39 38.77 -11.30
N SER A 635 2.16 38.41 -11.69
CA SER A 635 1.03 39.34 -11.73
C SER A 635 0.74 39.90 -10.34
N GLN A 636 0.76 39.05 -9.32
CA GLN A 636 0.54 39.45 -7.94
C GLN A 636 1.58 40.45 -7.43
N GLU A 637 2.86 40.27 -7.75
CA GLU A 637 3.92 41.13 -7.24
C GLU A 637 4.07 42.43 -8.05
N THR A 638 3.84 42.39 -9.36
CA THR A 638 3.95 43.56 -10.26
C THR A 638 2.73 44.48 -10.22
N LEU A 639 1.55 43.98 -9.83
CA LEU A 639 0.30 44.76 -9.81
C LEU A 639 -0.06 45.36 -8.44
N LYS A 640 0.77 45.15 -7.40
CA LYS A 640 0.55 45.79 -6.09
C LYS A 640 0.51 47.32 -6.24
N GLY A 641 -0.49 47.95 -5.64
CA GLY A 641 -0.74 49.39 -5.71
C GLY A 641 -1.70 49.79 -6.83
N PHE A 642 -1.94 48.94 -7.83
CA PHE A 642 -2.78 49.28 -9.00
C PHE A 642 -4.15 48.63 -9.01
N VAL A 643 -4.27 47.42 -8.48
CA VAL A 643 -5.46 46.59 -8.67
C VAL A 643 -6.11 46.30 -7.31
N PRO A 644 -7.32 46.80 -7.01
CA PRO A 644 -7.95 46.65 -5.70
C PRO A 644 -8.09 45.20 -5.20
N ILE A 645 -8.30 44.24 -6.11
CA ILE A 645 -8.39 42.81 -5.77
C ILE A 645 -7.03 42.16 -5.43
N ILE A 646 -5.91 42.80 -5.82
CA ILE A 646 -4.54 42.38 -5.47
C ILE A 646 -4.03 43.23 -4.30
N SER A 647 -3.95 44.55 -4.48
CA SER A 647 -3.77 45.57 -3.45
C SER A 647 -3.85 46.96 -4.11
N SER A 648 -4.54 47.90 -3.45
CA SER A 648 -4.53 49.32 -3.81
C SER A 648 -3.49 50.16 -3.07
N ASP A 649 -2.74 49.55 -2.15
CA ASP A 649 -1.86 50.25 -1.22
C ASP A 649 -0.39 49.99 -1.55
N GLY A 650 0.44 51.04 -1.53
CA GLY A 650 1.87 50.94 -1.75
C GLY A 650 2.27 50.37 -3.12
N GLY A 651 3.19 49.41 -3.11
CA GLY A 651 3.63 48.68 -4.29
C GLY A 651 4.35 49.56 -5.31
N TRP A 652 3.82 49.56 -6.53
CA TRP A 652 4.44 50.20 -7.70
C TRP A 652 3.67 51.43 -8.21
N LYS A 653 2.62 51.86 -7.50
CA LYS A 653 1.92 53.09 -7.85
C LYS A 653 2.73 54.29 -7.36
N PHE A 654 2.91 55.32 -8.18
CA PHE A 654 3.63 56.53 -7.78
C PHE A 654 2.82 57.38 -6.78
N ASN A 655 3.52 58.05 -5.86
CA ASN A 655 2.93 58.99 -4.92
C ASN A 655 2.60 60.32 -5.62
N SER A 656 1.45 60.36 -6.29
CA SER A 656 0.93 61.56 -6.93
C SER A 656 0.53 62.65 -5.95
N THR A 657 0.34 62.34 -4.66
CA THR A 657 -0.04 63.36 -3.66
C THR A 657 1.11 64.31 -3.35
N ASP A 658 2.32 63.78 -3.21
CA ASP A 658 3.49 64.60 -2.88
C ASP A 658 4.29 65.02 -4.12
N TYR A 659 4.15 64.30 -5.24
CA TYR A 659 5.06 64.43 -6.38
C TYR A 659 4.40 64.43 -7.76
N ALA A 660 3.12 64.82 -7.90
CA ALA A 660 2.50 64.91 -9.21
C ALA A 660 3.19 65.96 -10.12
N HIS A 661 3.76 65.51 -11.25
CA HIS A 661 4.24 66.36 -12.34
C HIS A 661 3.43 66.13 -13.62
N GLY A 662 2.49 67.03 -13.91
CA GLY A 662 1.72 67.00 -15.16
C GLY A 662 0.79 65.78 -15.31
N PRO A 663 0.27 65.53 -16.52
CA PRO A 663 -0.71 64.47 -16.79
C PRO A 663 -0.13 63.05 -16.79
N GLU A 664 1.19 62.90 -16.84
CA GLU A 664 1.89 61.60 -16.90
C GLU A 664 2.34 61.08 -15.53
N TYR A 665 2.24 61.88 -14.46
CA TYR A 665 2.54 61.51 -13.06
C TYR A 665 3.96 60.97 -12.76
N ASP A 666 4.90 61.06 -13.71
CA ASP A 666 6.30 60.67 -13.53
C ASP A 666 7.17 61.87 -13.10
N ILE A 667 7.85 61.79 -11.94
CA ILE A 667 8.89 62.78 -11.59
C ILE A 667 10.09 62.58 -12.53
N PRO A 668 10.67 63.62 -13.14
CA PRO A 668 11.91 63.50 -13.90
C PRO A 668 13.02 62.76 -13.12
N LEU A 669 13.67 61.79 -13.75
CA LEU A 669 14.64 60.90 -13.10
C LEU A 669 15.71 61.62 -12.25
N PRO A 670 16.33 62.73 -12.68
CA PRO A 670 17.31 63.45 -11.85
C PRO A 670 16.71 64.04 -10.57
N GLU A 671 15.47 64.50 -10.62
CA GLU A 671 14.77 65.08 -9.48
C GLU A 671 14.33 63.99 -8.49
N ALA A 672 13.76 62.90 -8.99
CA ALA A 672 13.40 61.74 -8.16
C ALA A 672 14.63 61.18 -7.43
N ASN A 673 15.75 61.02 -8.15
CA ASN A 673 16.98 60.50 -7.58
C ASN A 673 17.70 61.48 -6.63
N ALA A 674 17.34 62.77 -6.63
CA ALA A 674 17.87 63.78 -5.71
C ALA A 674 17.13 63.84 -4.37
N LEU A 675 15.96 63.19 -4.23
CA LEU A 675 15.19 63.18 -2.97
C LEU A 675 16.03 62.63 -1.81
N THR A 676 16.03 63.27 -0.64
CA THR A 676 16.81 62.77 0.50
C THR A 676 16.13 61.57 1.17
N ASP A 677 16.91 60.71 1.84
CA ASP A 677 16.35 59.59 2.60
C ASP A 677 15.44 60.07 3.74
N GLU A 678 15.73 61.23 4.33
CA GLU A 678 14.87 61.86 5.34
C GLU A 678 13.49 62.21 4.75
N THR A 679 13.46 62.78 3.55
CA THR A 679 12.20 63.06 2.84
C THR A 679 11.45 61.76 2.54
N LEU A 680 12.13 60.73 2.02
CA LEU A 680 11.50 59.48 1.61
C LEU A 680 10.91 58.65 2.76
N ARG A 681 11.40 58.84 4.01
CA ARG A 681 10.80 58.21 5.20
C ARG A 681 9.39 58.73 5.52
N ILE A 682 9.10 59.99 5.21
CA ILE A 682 7.79 60.62 5.51
C ILE A 682 6.95 60.91 4.27
N ARG A 683 7.57 60.90 3.08
CA ARG A 683 6.96 61.10 1.77
C ARG A 683 7.55 60.06 0.80
N PRO A 684 7.15 58.79 0.89
CA PRO A 684 7.67 57.74 0.02
C PRO A 684 7.37 58.07 -1.45
N PHE A 685 8.22 57.61 -2.37
CA PHE A 685 8.01 57.83 -3.80
C PHE A 685 6.88 56.95 -4.37
N PHE A 686 6.59 55.82 -3.72
CA PHE A 686 5.41 54.99 -3.98
C PHE A 686 4.19 55.49 -3.19
N ASP A 687 2.99 55.14 -3.66
CA ASP A 687 1.70 55.58 -3.13
C ASP A 687 1.58 55.37 -1.62
N LYS A 688 1.24 56.45 -0.91
CA LYS A 688 1.17 56.48 0.56
C LYS A 688 -0.23 56.21 1.12
N GLY A 689 -1.19 55.81 0.28
CA GLY A 689 -2.58 55.59 0.67
C GLY A 689 -2.80 54.36 1.56
N GLY A 690 -4.01 54.27 2.11
CA GLY A 690 -4.48 53.12 2.87
C GLY A 690 -3.57 52.75 4.05
N ILE A 691 -3.12 51.49 4.08
CA ILE A 691 -2.35 50.93 5.20
C ILE A 691 -0.93 51.50 5.33
N ILE A 692 -0.45 52.26 4.34
CA ILE A 692 0.88 52.90 4.40
C ILE A 692 0.86 54.20 5.22
N THR A 693 -0.23 54.98 5.17
CA THR A 693 -0.29 56.29 5.81
C THR A 693 0.13 56.28 7.28
N PRO A 694 -0.34 55.33 8.12
CA PRO A 694 0.02 55.32 9.55
C PRO A 694 1.53 55.09 9.80
N LEU A 695 2.25 54.41 8.88
CA LEU A 695 3.70 54.16 8.95
C LEU A 695 4.56 55.43 8.84
N LEU A 696 4.02 56.48 8.22
CA LEU A 696 4.74 57.73 7.95
C LEU A 696 4.84 58.65 9.17
N SER A 697 4.14 58.29 10.26
CA SER A 697 4.21 59.02 11.52
C SER A 697 5.65 59.05 12.07
N SER A 698 6.09 60.22 12.53
CA SER A 698 7.39 60.36 13.19
C SER A 698 7.39 59.72 14.59
N GLY A 699 8.57 59.37 15.08
CA GLY A 699 8.73 58.78 16.41
C GLY A 699 8.20 57.33 16.51
N PRO A 700 7.82 56.86 17.70
CA PRO A 700 7.49 55.45 17.95
C PRO A 700 6.20 54.99 17.28
N SER A 701 5.28 55.89 16.92
CA SER A 701 3.98 55.51 16.36
C SER A 701 4.10 54.75 15.04
N GLY A 702 4.93 55.21 14.10
CA GLY A 702 5.14 54.51 12.83
C GLY A 702 5.86 53.17 13.00
N SER A 703 6.74 53.05 13.99
CA SER A 703 7.39 51.79 14.35
C SER A 703 6.40 50.80 14.98
N ASN A 704 5.54 51.27 15.88
CA ASN A 704 4.51 50.42 16.51
C ASN A 704 3.50 49.88 15.49
N GLU A 705 3.14 50.71 14.52
CA GLU A 705 2.32 50.30 13.38
C GLU A 705 2.99 49.20 12.55
N ALA A 706 4.27 49.42 12.19
CA ALA A 706 5.05 48.42 11.45
C ALA A 706 5.14 47.09 12.22
N SER A 707 5.35 47.14 13.53
CA SER A 707 5.40 45.96 14.39
C SER A 707 4.07 45.20 14.42
N SER A 708 2.96 45.92 14.57
CA SER A 708 1.64 45.33 14.80
C SER A 708 1.05 44.74 13.51
N ASN A 709 1.36 45.36 12.37
CA ASN A 709 0.76 45.03 11.08
C ASN A 709 1.77 44.48 10.06
N ARG A 710 2.98 44.09 10.49
CA ARG A 710 4.09 43.66 9.62
C ARG A 710 3.66 42.67 8.53
N ASN A 711 2.92 41.63 8.90
CA ASN A 711 2.54 40.56 7.99
C ASN A 711 1.51 41.02 6.94
N GLU A 712 0.56 41.88 7.32
CA GLU A 712 -0.40 42.47 6.39
C GLU A 712 0.28 43.50 5.46
N LEU A 713 1.18 44.30 6.00
CA LEU A 713 1.97 45.27 5.23
C LEU A 713 2.84 44.57 4.17
N LEU A 714 3.53 43.50 4.54
CA LEU A 714 4.34 42.70 3.61
C LEU A 714 3.49 42.03 2.52
N SER A 715 2.31 41.52 2.86
CA SER A 715 1.47 40.84 1.86
C SER A 715 0.81 41.82 0.88
N ARG A 716 0.39 43.00 1.34
CA ARG A 716 -0.38 43.96 0.56
C ARG A 716 0.46 45.04 -0.12
N ALA A 717 1.47 45.60 0.55
CA ALA A 717 2.05 46.87 0.13
C ALA A 717 3.53 46.79 -0.27
N PHE A 718 4.28 45.81 0.23
CA PHE A 718 5.71 45.66 -0.07
C PHE A 718 5.94 44.47 -1.01
N PRO A 719 6.23 44.70 -2.31
CA PRO A 719 6.38 43.63 -3.28
C PRO A 719 7.68 42.85 -3.06
N ALA A 720 7.63 41.56 -3.33
CA ALA A 720 8.81 40.74 -3.52
C ALA A 720 9.46 41.05 -4.88
N THR A 721 10.78 40.96 -4.94
CA THR A 721 11.55 41.24 -6.15
C THR A 721 12.18 40.01 -6.78
N THR A 722 11.94 38.83 -6.19
CA THR A 722 12.44 37.54 -6.67
C THR A 722 11.29 36.59 -7.02
N TRP A 723 11.57 35.59 -7.85
CA TRP A 723 10.60 34.53 -8.12
C TRP A 723 10.15 33.80 -6.85
N ALA A 724 9.01 33.13 -6.94
CA ALA A 724 8.60 32.16 -5.95
C ALA A 724 9.62 31.01 -5.89
N THR A 725 9.88 30.54 -4.68
CA THR A 725 10.82 29.45 -4.39
C THR A 725 10.44 28.15 -5.12
N GLY A 726 9.14 27.94 -5.35
CA GLY A 726 8.62 26.80 -6.11
C GLY A 726 8.90 26.80 -7.61
N ARG A 727 9.38 27.91 -8.18
CA ARG A 727 9.67 28.02 -9.62
C ARG A 727 11.04 27.45 -9.98
N GLU A 728 12.03 27.68 -9.12
CA GLU A 728 13.44 27.43 -9.43
C GLU A 728 14.26 27.08 -8.18
N LYS A 729 15.57 26.87 -8.37
CA LYS A 729 16.49 26.56 -7.27
C LYS A 729 16.60 27.72 -6.29
N SER A 730 16.64 27.41 -5.00
CA SER A 730 16.94 28.38 -3.95
C SER A 730 18.36 28.21 -3.43
N LYS A 731 19.10 29.32 -3.30
CA LYS A 731 20.41 29.40 -2.65
C LYS A 731 20.34 29.14 -1.14
N ALA A 732 19.17 29.33 -0.52
CA ALA A 732 18.97 29.00 0.88
C ALA A 732 19.00 27.48 1.12
N VAL A 733 18.78 26.68 0.08
CA VAL A 733 18.78 25.22 0.13
C VAL A 733 20.07 24.71 -0.53
N VAL A 734 20.74 23.77 0.13
CA VAL A 734 21.97 23.18 -0.43
C VAL A 734 21.71 22.58 -1.82
N PRO A 735 22.67 22.62 -2.76
CA PRO A 735 22.42 22.24 -4.15
C PRO A 735 21.81 20.85 -4.35
N THR A 736 22.19 19.87 -3.53
CA THR A 736 21.69 18.48 -3.61
C THR A 736 20.26 18.30 -3.11
N ARG A 737 19.68 19.32 -2.47
CA ARG A 737 18.30 19.31 -1.93
C ARG A 737 17.35 20.21 -2.73
N ASN A 738 17.81 20.75 -3.86
CA ASN A 738 16.95 21.37 -4.85
C ASN A 738 16.55 20.31 -5.90
N VAL A 739 15.31 19.83 -5.81
CA VAL A 739 14.76 18.74 -6.62
C VAL A 739 13.80 19.33 -7.66
N ASN A 740 14.14 19.23 -8.93
CA ASN A 740 13.25 19.65 -10.01
C ASN A 740 12.22 18.55 -10.29
N MET A 741 10.96 18.78 -9.93
CA MET A 741 9.87 17.81 -10.14
C MET A 741 9.54 17.63 -11.62
N GLN A 742 9.70 18.68 -12.44
CA GLN A 742 9.52 18.61 -13.89
C GLN A 742 10.48 17.61 -14.55
N SER A 743 11.70 17.43 -14.02
CA SER A 743 12.66 16.44 -14.54
C SER A 743 12.59 15.08 -13.84
N ASN A 744 12.00 15.00 -12.64
CA ASN A 744 11.86 13.75 -11.87
C ASN A 744 10.57 13.00 -12.19
N LYS A 745 9.84 13.46 -13.20
CA LYS A 745 8.57 12.91 -13.61
C LYS A 745 8.76 11.72 -14.57
N SER A 746 7.94 10.69 -14.46
CA SER A 746 8.01 9.51 -15.32
C SER A 746 7.28 9.78 -16.64
N MET A 747 7.98 9.70 -17.76
CA MET A 747 7.38 9.90 -19.09
C MET A 747 6.92 8.56 -19.68
N THR A 748 5.72 8.52 -20.26
CA THR A 748 5.25 7.36 -21.01
C THR A 748 5.68 7.47 -22.46
N THR A 749 6.12 6.35 -23.03
CA THR A 749 6.44 6.26 -24.45
C THR A 749 5.49 5.28 -25.11
N LYS A 750 4.80 5.72 -26.16
CA LYS A 750 3.92 4.89 -26.98
C LYS A 750 4.44 4.82 -28.39
N THR A 751 4.63 3.60 -28.89
CA THR A 751 5.02 3.35 -30.28
C THR A 751 3.79 2.99 -31.10
N ILE A 752 3.51 3.76 -32.16
CA ILE A 752 2.43 3.50 -33.12
C ILE A 752 3.07 3.37 -34.51
N GLY A 753 3.16 2.14 -35.02
CA GLY A 753 3.92 1.83 -36.23
C GLY A 753 5.42 2.08 -36.02
N THR A 754 6.04 2.93 -36.84
CA THR A 754 7.45 3.34 -36.68
C THR A 754 7.63 4.60 -35.81
N ASN A 755 6.54 5.24 -35.36
CA ASN A 755 6.60 6.49 -34.63
C ASN A 755 6.54 6.23 -33.13
N THR A 756 7.48 6.82 -32.39
CA THR A 756 7.54 6.73 -30.93
C THR A 756 7.25 8.12 -30.34
N ILE A 757 6.17 8.22 -29.57
CA ILE A 757 5.71 9.46 -28.95
C ILE A 757 5.90 9.35 -27.44
N THR A 758 6.58 10.32 -26.84
CA THR A 758 6.79 10.40 -25.39
C THR A 758 5.97 11.55 -24.79
N TYR A 759 5.08 11.25 -23.84
CA TYR A 759 4.08 12.16 -23.28
C TYR A 759 4.01 12.14 -21.73
N TRP A 760 3.35 13.16 -21.16
CA TRP A 760 3.18 13.39 -19.73
C TRP A 760 1.78 13.88 -19.42
N PRO A 761 1.02 13.09 -18.65
CA PRO A 761 -0.14 12.36 -19.19
C PRO A 761 -0.34 12.36 -20.73
N ALA A 762 -0.98 11.34 -21.29
CA ALA A 762 -1.25 11.22 -22.73
C ALA A 762 -1.99 12.43 -23.32
N VAL A 763 -2.78 13.10 -22.49
CA VAL A 763 -3.62 14.25 -22.86
C VAL A 763 -2.98 15.61 -22.60
N ARG A 764 -1.76 15.67 -22.06
CA ARG A 764 -1.09 16.94 -21.69
C ARG A 764 0.24 17.11 -22.39
N ASP A 765 0.69 18.35 -22.43
CA ASP A 765 2.02 18.66 -22.91
C ASP A 765 3.09 18.20 -21.91
N LYS A 766 4.35 18.50 -22.19
CA LYS A 766 5.45 18.10 -21.31
C LYS A 766 5.59 19.01 -20.08
N GLN A 767 4.70 19.94 -19.79
CA GLN A 767 4.84 20.84 -18.63
C GLN A 767 4.24 20.24 -17.36
N TRP A 768 4.70 20.72 -16.21
CA TRP A 768 4.22 20.38 -14.87
C TRP A 768 3.41 21.56 -14.37
N LEU A 769 2.16 21.35 -14.01
CA LEU A 769 1.30 22.39 -13.44
C LEU A 769 1.27 22.36 -11.91
N HIS A 770 0.81 23.46 -11.31
CA HIS A 770 0.97 23.74 -9.88
C HIS A 770 0.50 22.61 -8.95
N SER A 771 -0.62 21.99 -9.28
CA SER A 771 -1.24 20.94 -8.46
C SER A 771 -0.97 19.53 -8.99
N ASP A 772 -0.06 19.34 -9.95
CA ASP A 772 0.21 18.02 -10.54
C ASP A 772 0.71 16.99 -9.50
N ILE A 773 1.36 17.45 -8.42
CA ILE A 773 1.73 16.59 -7.29
C ILE A 773 0.53 15.93 -6.59
N LYS A 774 -0.70 16.40 -6.83
CA LYS A 774 -1.98 15.76 -6.48
C LYS A 774 -2.73 15.27 -7.72
N ASN A 775 -2.85 16.09 -8.77
CA ASN A 775 -3.82 15.81 -9.81
C ASN A 775 -3.36 14.74 -10.81
N VAL A 776 -2.05 14.61 -11.07
CA VAL A 776 -1.53 13.62 -12.02
C VAL A 776 -1.45 12.25 -11.37
N ALA A 777 -1.88 11.19 -12.06
CA ALA A 777 -1.86 9.81 -11.54
C ALA A 777 -0.49 9.35 -11.04
N TYR A 778 -0.47 8.54 -9.98
CA TYR A 778 0.76 8.11 -9.29
C TYR A 778 1.83 7.46 -10.19
N PRO A 779 1.51 6.67 -11.25
CA PRO A 779 2.54 6.08 -12.09
C PRO A 779 3.43 7.08 -12.84
N TYR A 780 2.95 8.30 -13.00
CA TYR A 780 3.71 9.41 -13.53
C TYR A 780 4.60 10.07 -12.46
N LEU A 781 4.27 9.92 -11.18
CA LEU A 781 4.87 10.65 -10.06
C LEU A 781 5.72 9.80 -9.11
N PHE A 782 5.69 8.46 -9.21
CA PHE A 782 6.30 7.58 -8.20
C PHE A 782 7.76 7.94 -7.87
N LYS A 783 8.57 8.36 -8.87
CA LYS A 783 9.96 8.79 -8.67
C LYS A 783 10.10 10.03 -7.79
N VAL A 784 9.15 10.95 -7.85
CA VAL A 784 9.11 12.13 -6.96
C VAL A 784 8.87 11.67 -5.53
N PHE A 785 7.94 10.74 -5.33
CA PHE A 785 7.63 10.22 -3.99
C PHE A 785 8.74 9.30 -3.45
N ASP A 786 9.36 8.45 -4.26
CA ASP A 786 10.54 7.67 -3.87
C ASP A 786 11.67 8.59 -3.39
N ASN A 787 11.89 9.73 -4.07
CA ASN A 787 12.85 10.74 -3.61
C ASN A 787 12.46 11.32 -2.23
N ILE A 788 11.17 11.60 -2.00
CA ILE A 788 10.67 12.05 -0.69
C ILE A 788 10.93 10.97 0.39
N ILE A 789 10.66 9.70 0.10
CA ILE A 789 10.90 8.58 1.03
C ILE A 789 12.38 8.48 1.37
N CYS A 790 13.26 8.48 0.37
CA CYS A 790 14.70 8.38 0.56
C CYS A 790 15.27 9.58 1.32
N SER A 791 14.92 10.80 0.91
CA SER A 791 15.40 12.06 1.52
C SER A 791 14.89 12.24 2.95
N GLY A 792 13.65 11.85 3.21
CA GLY A 792 13.04 11.88 4.55
C GLY A 792 13.50 10.72 5.44
N GLY A 793 13.97 9.62 4.84
CA GLY A 793 14.23 8.36 5.53
C GLY A 793 12.94 7.77 6.09
N LEU A 794 11.85 7.83 5.30
CA LEU A 794 10.48 7.50 5.74
C LEU A 794 10.13 6.02 5.56
N GLY A 795 11.01 5.25 4.91
CA GLY A 795 10.84 3.85 4.57
C GLY A 795 12.10 3.31 3.89
N THR A 796 12.00 2.14 3.28
CA THR A 796 13.10 1.57 2.48
C THR A 796 13.25 2.37 1.20
N CYS A 797 14.46 2.90 0.95
CA CYS A 797 14.75 3.61 -0.29
C CYS A 797 14.82 2.61 -1.45
N LYS A 798 13.87 2.70 -2.38
CA LYS A 798 13.88 1.92 -3.62
C LYS A 798 14.98 2.51 -4.52
N ALA A 799 15.96 1.70 -4.94
CA ALA A 799 17.04 2.18 -5.79
C ALA A 799 16.45 2.58 -7.16
N ASN A 800 16.63 3.85 -7.53
CA ASN A 800 16.25 4.40 -8.84
C ASN A 800 17.02 3.75 -9.99
#